data_AF-A0A1M7R4C4-F1
#
_entry.id   AF-A0A1M7R4C4-F1
#
_cell.length_a   1.000
_cell.length_b   1.000
_cell.length_c   1.000
_cell.angle_alpha   90.00
_cell.angle_beta   90.00
_cell.angle_gamma   90.00
#
_symmetry.space_group_name_H-M   'P 1'
#
loop_
_entity.id
_entity.type
_entity.pdbx_description
1 polymer ?
#
loop_
_entity_poly.entity_id
_entity_poly.type
_entity_poly.pdbx_seq_one_letter_code
_entity_poly.pdbx_strand_id
1 'polypeptide(L)'
;MSIDANSTLGNLYWYRHDGWKDGTERWTGKNLVGRGGWQDYKSVFATSDGIVYAIGWDGNLHWYRDAGWQDGTERWESTVVGQGGWATYRTVFATSDGILYAVGWDGNLYWYHHEGWQDGTERWSERKLVGSGGWGMYVSVCATSEGVLYGITPDGDLYWYRHDGWQDGSERWTGKNLVGRGGWRQYTSVFATSDGTLYGITPDGNLYWYQHKGWEDGTDDWRGANLVGRGGWSGYTNVFMTSDGILFGVQNNVPSRIKHIVYLMLENRSLDNVLGWLYPNGQRPDRVMAPLGNNDPDYNGLRPETYYNVGANGVKHWIQKGTLNSWVPECDPNEDYVHVNNQLFGSQSNPPANQTAGMGGFYQDFAGDGWRYGLDEVMQTYTPAELPVLNGAARHYAVSDAYFSSVPTQTNCNRAFAATGNSLAPDPDTGALQAWVNNNMWSSGENWLYFNQRTMFNVMEDAGMKSPSDWMVFSSESWWFADGMCFTRDILTQLGDSKYDAHFDGIDAFYDQARKGSLPSVCFLEPKWGYGYKRHGPGAQGNDYHPPSNVAPGEQFVSDILQALQSGPGWNETLFIINFDEHGGTYDHVAPPWHAAVPWGEGSATPAPTQSELGFGFDRYGVRVPLILVSPYIEANTVFRAGPTTPFDHASVIATILTMTGIPRSDWKLGNRVQNAPTFESVLTRSAPRTDTPQIKPSAAALAAIADDSALDPPPSGLQREIASRMLREFLSRHAPLQPLAGAASVGTAEDIYRALDDVKTMSELGALVTRVVGEPPLR
;
A
#
# COMPACT_ATOMS: atom_id res chain seq x y z
N MET A 1 21.03 -8.75 -19.96
CA MET A 1 20.99 -7.29 -20.19
C MET A 1 22.42 -6.76 -20.10
N SER A 2 22.84 -5.91 -21.03
CA SER A 2 24.11 -5.17 -20.92
C SER A 2 23.89 -4.06 -19.89
N ILE A 3 24.67 -4.04 -18.81
CA ILE A 3 24.73 -2.90 -17.87
C ILE A 3 24.99 -1.64 -18.72
N ASP A 4 24.08 -0.67 -18.69
CA ASP A 4 24.29 0.61 -19.37
C ASP A 4 25.36 1.40 -18.60
N ALA A 5 26.59 1.41 -19.14
CA ALA A 5 27.75 2.04 -18.52
C ALA A 5 27.57 3.56 -18.25
N ASN A 6 26.54 4.19 -18.81
CA ASN A 6 26.22 5.60 -18.59
C ASN A 6 25.12 5.84 -17.54
N SER A 7 24.44 4.79 -17.06
CA SER A 7 23.40 4.94 -16.04
C SER A 7 24.00 5.04 -14.65
N THR A 8 23.56 6.03 -13.87
CA THR A 8 23.86 6.13 -12.43
C THR A 8 22.77 5.49 -11.58
N LEU A 9 21.74 4.87 -12.17
CA LEU A 9 20.59 4.31 -11.46
C LEU A 9 20.78 2.83 -11.10
N GLY A 10 20.58 2.46 -9.84
CA GLY A 10 20.83 1.11 -9.36
C GLY A 10 22.33 0.83 -9.19
N ASN A 11 23.09 1.79 -8.67
CA ASN A 11 24.52 1.65 -8.42
C ASN A 11 24.80 0.59 -7.35
N LEU A 12 25.91 -0.12 -7.50
CA LEU A 12 26.43 -1.03 -6.49
C LEU A 12 27.56 -0.35 -5.71
N TYR A 13 27.40 -0.27 -4.39
CA TYR A 13 28.39 0.29 -3.48
C TYR A 13 29.04 -0.78 -2.63
N TRP A 14 30.35 -0.68 -2.49
CA TRP A 14 31.18 -1.53 -1.63
C TRP A 14 31.48 -0.84 -0.30
N TYR A 15 31.49 -1.65 0.75
CA TYR A 15 31.82 -1.29 2.12
C TYR A 15 32.66 -2.40 2.76
N ARG A 16 33.54 -2.01 3.67
CA ARG A 16 34.20 -2.95 4.58
C ARG A 16 33.93 -2.59 6.04
N HIS A 17 33.32 -3.51 6.77
CA HIS A 17 33.17 -3.46 8.21
C HIS A 17 34.46 -3.98 8.85
N ASP A 18 35.39 -3.09 9.21
CA ASP A 18 36.65 -3.44 9.85
C ASP A 18 36.46 -4.07 11.25
N GLY A 19 35.31 -3.81 11.88
CA GLY A 19 34.89 -4.39 13.17
C GLY A 19 34.11 -5.70 13.06
N TRP A 20 34.09 -6.38 11.91
CA TRP A 20 33.25 -7.57 11.72
C TRP A 20 33.49 -8.71 12.72
N LYS A 21 34.69 -8.82 13.32
CA LYS A 21 35.02 -9.84 14.34
C LYS A 21 34.56 -9.48 15.75
N ASP A 22 34.50 -8.19 16.08
CA ASP A 22 34.26 -7.71 17.44
C ASP A 22 32.98 -6.91 17.62
N GLY A 23 32.28 -6.62 16.51
CA GLY A 23 31.04 -5.87 16.48
C GLY A 23 31.23 -4.38 16.77
N THR A 24 32.40 -3.81 16.50
CA THR A 24 32.67 -2.36 16.67
C THR A 24 32.34 -1.58 15.39
N GLU A 25 31.71 -0.41 15.50
CA GLU A 25 31.37 0.48 14.37
C GLU A 25 32.63 1.10 13.72
N ARG A 26 33.37 0.30 12.95
CA ARG A 26 34.57 0.70 12.19
C ARG A 26 34.40 0.32 10.73
N TRP A 27 34.49 1.31 9.84
CA TRP A 27 34.20 1.14 8.42
C TRP A 27 35.27 1.74 7.51
N THR A 28 35.48 1.07 6.37
CA THR A 28 36.19 1.56 5.18
C THR A 28 35.23 1.55 3.98
N GLY A 29 35.30 2.54 3.08
CA GLY A 29 34.31 2.81 2.04
C GLY A 29 33.67 4.20 2.24
N LYS A 30 32.59 4.62 1.57
CA LYS A 30 31.71 4.04 0.56
C LYS A 30 32.32 4.12 -0.85
N ASN A 31 32.58 3.00 -1.50
CA ASN A 31 33.16 2.98 -2.85
C ASN A 31 32.10 2.62 -3.88
N LEU A 32 31.95 3.42 -4.94
CA LEU A 32 31.14 3.04 -6.09
C LEU A 32 31.91 1.98 -6.88
N VAL A 33 31.38 0.77 -6.92
CA VAL A 33 32.04 -0.37 -7.58
C VAL A 33 31.25 -0.91 -8.75
N GLY A 34 29.98 -0.56 -8.94
CA GLY A 34 29.23 -0.92 -10.14
C GLY A 34 28.30 0.21 -10.56
N ARG A 35 28.43 0.66 -11.80
CA ARG A 35 27.62 1.75 -12.37
C ARG A 35 26.33 1.23 -12.98
N GLY A 36 25.24 1.48 -12.27
CA GLY A 36 23.86 1.23 -12.68
C GLY A 36 23.44 -0.23 -12.95
N GLY A 37 22.13 -0.45 -13.10
CA GLY A 37 21.53 -1.70 -13.57
C GLY A 37 21.40 -2.83 -12.54
N TRP A 38 22.01 -2.72 -11.35
CA TRP A 38 21.94 -3.79 -10.34
C TRP A 38 20.55 -3.97 -9.72
N GLN A 39 19.75 -2.92 -9.74
CA GLN A 39 18.34 -2.93 -9.31
C GLN A 39 17.40 -3.63 -10.31
N ASP A 40 17.85 -3.86 -11.56
CA ASP A 40 17.01 -4.48 -12.60
C ASP A 40 16.86 -6.00 -12.35
N TYR A 41 17.71 -6.58 -11.49
CA TYR A 41 17.66 -7.99 -11.12
C TYR A 41 16.55 -8.29 -10.12
N LYS A 42 15.96 -9.49 -10.23
CA LYS A 42 14.97 -10.00 -9.26
C LYS A 42 15.62 -10.21 -7.89
N SER A 43 16.85 -10.71 -7.89
CA SER A 43 17.61 -11.02 -6.68
C SER A 43 19.09 -10.92 -6.97
N VAL A 44 19.86 -10.44 -5.99
CA VAL A 44 21.33 -10.41 -6.03
C VAL A 44 21.81 -10.97 -4.70
N PHE A 45 22.75 -11.91 -4.74
CA PHE A 45 23.30 -12.56 -3.55
C PHE A 45 24.73 -12.97 -3.85
N ALA A 46 25.48 -13.36 -2.83
CA ALA A 46 26.90 -13.63 -2.98
C ALA A 46 27.33 -14.89 -2.23
N THR A 47 28.44 -15.45 -2.71
CA THR A 47 29.27 -16.46 -2.04
C THR A 47 30.58 -15.78 -1.63
N SER A 48 31.57 -16.56 -1.22
CA SER A 48 32.93 -16.12 -0.90
C SER A 48 33.71 -15.48 -2.07
N ASP A 49 34.79 -14.77 -1.70
CA ASP A 49 35.88 -14.33 -2.57
C ASP A 49 35.51 -13.38 -3.71
N GLY A 50 34.54 -12.49 -3.44
CA GLY A 50 34.10 -11.47 -4.40
C GLY A 50 33.22 -12.00 -5.52
N ILE A 51 32.64 -13.19 -5.34
CA ILE A 51 31.73 -13.80 -6.30
C ILE A 51 30.28 -13.44 -5.96
N VAL A 52 29.59 -12.86 -6.93
CA VAL A 52 28.21 -12.41 -6.84
C VAL A 52 27.37 -13.13 -7.88
N TYR A 53 26.17 -13.55 -7.49
CA TYR A 53 25.15 -14.07 -8.38
C TYR A 53 23.98 -13.10 -8.47
N ALA A 54 23.36 -13.03 -9.64
CA ALA A 54 22.15 -12.25 -9.85
C ALA A 54 21.14 -13.04 -10.70
N ILE A 55 19.88 -13.04 -10.27
CA ILE A 55 18.79 -13.68 -11.00
C ILE A 55 18.04 -12.62 -11.80
N GLY A 56 18.04 -12.76 -13.12
CA GLY A 56 17.23 -11.95 -14.02
C GLY A 56 15.75 -12.31 -13.94
N TRP A 57 14.88 -11.35 -14.26
CA TRP A 57 13.43 -11.62 -14.41
C TRP A 57 13.12 -12.56 -15.59
N ASP A 58 14.06 -12.72 -16.52
CA ASP A 58 14.03 -13.75 -17.58
C ASP A 58 14.34 -15.17 -17.07
N GLY A 59 14.68 -15.31 -15.79
CA GLY A 59 15.02 -16.57 -15.15
C GLY A 59 16.47 -17.00 -15.32
N ASN A 60 17.33 -16.19 -15.93
CA ASN A 60 18.75 -16.50 -16.07
C ASN A 60 19.50 -16.23 -14.76
N LEU A 61 20.49 -17.08 -14.46
CA LEU A 61 21.45 -16.88 -13.37
C LEU A 61 22.74 -16.30 -13.94
N HIS A 62 23.03 -15.08 -13.54
CA HIS A 62 24.24 -14.37 -13.87
C HIS A 62 25.28 -14.57 -12.76
N TRP A 63 26.52 -14.79 -13.16
CA TRP A 63 27.68 -14.82 -12.28
C TRP A 63 28.55 -13.60 -12.55
N TYR A 64 29.09 -13.05 -11.47
CA TYR A 64 29.93 -11.89 -11.45
C TYR A 64 31.13 -12.14 -10.54
N ARG A 65 32.30 -11.68 -10.97
CA ARG A 65 33.52 -11.68 -10.15
C ARG A 65 34.04 -10.26 -10.02
N ASP A 66 34.12 -9.78 -8.79
CA ASP A 66 34.79 -8.53 -8.46
C ASP A 66 36.26 -8.80 -8.12
N ALA A 67 37.19 -8.58 -9.03
CA ALA A 67 38.62 -8.73 -8.76
C ALA A 67 39.20 -7.63 -7.84
N GLY A 68 38.41 -6.62 -7.49
CA GLY A 68 38.77 -5.57 -6.54
C GLY A 68 38.06 -5.69 -5.19
N TRP A 69 37.42 -6.83 -4.90
CA TRP A 69 36.61 -7.02 -3.68
C TRP A 69 37.35 -6.74 -2.36
N GLN A 70 38.69 -6.85 -2.34
CA GLN A 70 39.51 -6.61 -1.16
C GLN A 70 39.84 -5.13 -0.92
N ASP A 71 39.97 -4.35 -1.98
CA ASP A 71 40.37 -2.93 -1.95
C ASP A 71 39.26 -1.97 -2.36
N GLY A 72 38.11 -2.50 -2.77
CA GLY A 72 36.92 -1.75 -3.17
C GLY A 72 37.10 -0.99 -4.48
N THR A 73 37.90 -1.50 -5.41
CA THR A 73 38.03 -0.94 -6.76
C THR A 73 37.18 -1.70 -7.78
N GLU A 74 36.54 -0.99 -8.71
CA GLU A 74 35.66 -1.58 -9.73
C GLU A 74 36.45 -2.47 -10.71
N ARG A 75 36.32 -3.80 -10.61
CA ARG A 75 36.92 -4.77 -11.54
C ARG A 75 36.01 -5.97 -11.76
N TRP A 76 35.07 -5.86 -12.69
CA TRP A 76 34.08 -6.92 -12.93
C TRP A 76 34.40 -7.80 -14.13
N GLU A 77 34.22 -9.10 -13.93
CA GLU A 77 33.97 -10.09 -14.97
C GLU A 77 32.54 -10.62 -14.79
N SER A 78 31.87 -10.96 -15.89
CA SER A 78 30.50 -11.49 -15.82
C SER A 78 30.21 -12.49 -16.92
N THR A 79 29.35 -13.45 -16.62
CA THR A 79 28.84 -14.44 -17.57
C THR A 79 27.48 -14.96 -17.11
N VAL A 80 26.72 -15.58 -18.01
CA VAL A 80 25.50 -16.30 -17.65
C VAL A 80 25.88 -17.74 -17.37
N VAL A 81 25.57 -18.23 -16.16
CA VAL A 81 25.92 -19.58 -15.70
C VAL A 81 24.69 -20.44 -15.43
N GLY A 82 23.51 -19.99 -15.80
CA GLY A 82 22.31 -20.81 -15.75
C GLY A 82 21.22 -20.23 -16.62
N GLN A 83 20.73 -21.03 -17.57
CA GLN A 83 19.72 -20.62 -18.53
C GLN A 83 18.30 -20.92 -18.03
N GLY A 84 17.51 -19.88 -17.75
CA GLY A 84 16.10 -19.98 -17.38
C GLY A 84 15.80 -20.65 -16.03
N GLY A 85 14.55 -20.50 -15.56
CA GLY A 85 14.02 -21.23 -14.41
C GLY A 85 14.41 -20.70 -13.02
N TRP A 86 15.51 -19.96 -12.86
CA TRP A 86 15.96 -19.47 -11.54
C TRP A 86 14.99 -18.48 -10.90
N ALA A 87 14.31 -17.66 -11.70
CA ALA A 87 13.28 -16.75 -11.22
C ALA A 87 12.01 -17.45 -10.73
N THR A 88 11.86 -18.77 -10.93
CA THR A 88 10.69 -19.52 -10.43
C THR A 88 10.83 -19.90 -8.96
N TYR A 89 12.05 -19.90 -8.42
CA TYR A 89 12.28 -20.17 -7.01
C TYR A 89 11.71 -19.05 -6.14
N ARG A 90 11.28 -19.45 -4.94
CA ARG A 90 10.80 -18.54 -3.92
C ARG A 90 11.94 -17.68 -3.38
N THR A 91 13.09 -18.30 -3.12
CA THR A 91 14.35 -17.61 -2.84
C THR A 91 15.52 -18.49 -3.25
N VAL A 92 16.64 -17.85 -3.56
CA VAL A 92 17.92 -18.50 -3.80
C VAL A 92 18.97 -17.74 -3.00
N PHE A 93 19.84 -18.46 -2.33
CA PHE A 93 20.92 -17.90 -1.52
C PHE A 93 22.12 -18.84 -1.58
N ALA A 94 23.31 -18.31 -1.31
CA ALA A 94 24.56 -19.06 -1.40
C ALA A 94 25.24 -19.20 -0.04
N THR A 95 26.11 -20.20 0.03
CA THR A 95 27.05 -20.50 1.13
C THR A 95 28.46 -20.27 0.58
N SER A 96 29.51 -20.93 1.08
CA SER A 96 30.83 -21.01 0.46
C SER A 96 30.88 -21.93 -0.78
N ASP A 97 31.99 -21.83 -1.51
CA ASP A 97 32.44 -22.80 -2.52
C ASP A 97 31.47 -23.04 -3.69
N GLY A 98 30.70 -22.01 -4.08
CA GLY A 98 29.77 -22.12 -5.20
C GLY A 98 28.53 -22.97 -4.90
N ILE A 99 28.25 -23.23 -3.62
CA ILE A 99 27.04 -23.92 -3.19
C ILE A 99 25.88 -22.94 -3.09
N LEU A 100 24.80 -23.27 -3.78
CA LEU A 100 23.56 -22.50 -3.80
C LEU A 100 22.42 -23.37 -3.26
N TYR A 101 21.57 -22.77 -2.45
CA TYR A 101 20.30 -23.36 -2.04
C TYR A 101 19.15 -22.58 -2.68
N ALA A 102 18.10 -23.32 -3.06
CA ALA A 102 16.90 -22.74 -3.62
C ALA A 102 15.66 -23.31 -2.91
N VAL A 103 14.79 -22.43 -2.40
CA VAL A 103 13.52 -22.84 -1.81
C VAL A 103 12.45 -22.81 -2.89
N GLY A 104 11.82 -23.96 -3.14
CA GLY A 104 10.71 -24.08 -4.07
C GLY A 104 9.37 -23.64 -3.46
N TRP A 105 8.40 -23.36 -4.34
CA TRP A 105 7.00 -23.08 -3.95
C TRP A 105 6.27 -24.28 -3.36
N ASP A 106 6.81 -25.48 -3.57
CA ASP A 106 6.44 -26.73 -2.91
C ASP A 106 6.94 -26.81 -1.44
N GLY A 107 7.68 -25.81 -0.98
CA GLY A 107 8.29 -25.77 0.35
C GLY A 107 9.53 -26.65 0.50
N ASN A 108 10.05 -27.20 -0.60
CA ASN A 108 11.26 -28.01 -0.62
C ASN A 108 12.53 -27.15 -0.69
N LEU A 109 13.64 -27.69 -0.19
CA LEU A 109 14.98 -27.12 -0.33
C LEU A 109 15.78 -27.92 -1.35
N TYR A 110 16.26 -27.22 -2.37
CA TYR A 110 17.11 -27.77 -3.42
C TYR A 110 18.54 -27.28 -3.26
N TRP A 111 19.50 -28.17 -3.48
CA TRP A 111 20.93 -27.90 -3.46
C TRP A 111 21.49 -27.91 -4.87
N TYR A 112 22.39 -26.97 -5.12
CA TYR A 112 23.12 -26.79 -6.36
C TYR A 112 24.59 -26.52 -6.05
N HIS A 113 25.48 -27.01 -6.90
CA HIS A 113 26.90 -26.71 -6.83
C HIS A 113 27.40 -26.25 -8.20
N HIS A 114 27.79 -24.98 -8.25
CA HIS A 114 28.43 -24.38 -9.41
C HIS A 114 29.92 -24.68 -9.35
N GLU A 115 30.37 -25.76 -9.97
CA GLU A 115 31.78 -26.20 -9.98
C GLU A 115 32.71 -25.17 -10.65
N GLY A 116 32.17 -24.33 -11.53
CA GLY A 116 32.88 -23.20 -12.15
C GLY A 116 32.79 -21.88 -11.38
N TRP A 117 32.41 -21.88 -10.10
CA TRP A 117 32.20 -20.64 -9.33
C TRP A 117 33.42 -19.71 -9.26
N GLN A 118 34.64 -20.22 -9.46
CA GLN A 118 35.85 -19.41 -9.46
C GLN A 118 36.16 -18.77 -10.81
N ASP A 119 35.78 -19.41 -11.92
CA ASP A 119 36.16 -19.00 -13.28
C ASP A 119 34.97 -18.58 -14.16
N GLY A 120 33.75 -18.71 -13.64
CA GLY A 120 32.51 -18.38 -14.34
C GLY A 120 32.12 -19.40 -15.42
N THR A 121 32.74 -20.57 -15.47
CA THR A 121 32.34 -21.60 -16.43
C THR A 121 31.04 -22.27 -15.99
N GLU A 122 30.07 -22.46 -16.90
CA GLU A 122 28.79 -23.12 -16.60
C GLU A 122 28.96 -24.64 -16.38
N ARG A 123 29.56 -25.02 -15.24
CA ARG A 123 29.77 -26.40 -14.78
C ARG A 123 28.99 -26.61 -13.50
N TRP A 124 28.05 -27.57 -13.53
CA TRP A 124 27.15 -27.84 -12.42
C TRP A 124 27.16 -29.31 -12.05
N SER A 125 27.16 -29.59 -10.74
CA SER A 125 26.74 -30.89 -10.24
C SER A 125 25.23 -31.08 -10.44
N GLU A 126 24.75 -32.32 -10.40
CA GLU A 126 23.32 -32.61 -10.48
C GLU A 126 22.55 -31.94 -9.32
N ARG A 127 21.41 -31.31 -9.65
CA ARG A 127 20.48 -30.74 -8.65
C ARG A 127 20.00 -31.83 -7.69
N LYS A 128 20.09 -31.59 -6.39
CA LYS A 128 19.60 -32.52 -5.36
C LYS A 128 18.49 -31.90 -4.51
N LEU A 129 17.47 -32.69 -4.21
CA LEU A 129 16.52 -32.37 -3.13
C LEU A 129 17.22 -32.70 -1.82
N VAL A 130 17.37 -31.71 -0.95
CA VAL A 130 18.07 -31.86 0.34
C VAL A 130 17.19 -31.50 1.53
N GLY A 131 15.94 -31.13 1.31
CA GLY A 131 14.97 -30.96 2.38
C GLY A 131 13.55 -31.07 1.85
N SER A 132 12.83 -32.11 2.26
CA SER A 132 11.44 -32.32 1.88
C SER A 132 10.47 -31.52 2.78
N GLY A 133 9.92 -30.43 2.25
CA GLY A 133 8.92 -29.59 2.91
C GLY A 133 9.44 -28.72 4.06
N GLY A 134 8.58 -27.83 4.57
CA GLY A 134 8.85 -27.01 5.76
C GLY A 134 9.66 -25.73 5.52
N TRP A 135 10.51 -25.67 4.48
CA TRP A 135 11.29 -24.46 4.17
C TRP A 135 10.43 -23.30 3.67
N GLY A 136 9.23 -23.62 3.17
CA GLY A 136 8.18 -22.67 2.83
C GLY A 136 7.67 -21.81 4.01
N MET A 137 7.94 -22.16 5.26
CA MET A 137 7.43 -21.40 6.41
C MET A 137 8.22 -20.12 6.72
N TYR A 138 9.47 -20.04 6.26
CA TYR A 138 10.39 -18.98 6.63
C TYR A 138 10.09 -17.68 5.86
N VAL A 139 10.16 -16.54 6.57
CA VAL A 139 10.02 -15.19 5.99
C VAL A 139 11.37 -14.57 5.62
N SER A 140 12.46 -15.14 6.13
CA SER A 140 13.83 -14.88 5.72
C SER A 140 14.67 -16.14 5.94
N VAL A 141 15.59 -16.42 5.03
CA VAL A 141 16.58 -17.48 5.14
C VAL A 141 17.93 -16.98 4.65
N CYS A 142 18.99 -17.34 5.35
CA CYS A 142 20.36 -17.04 4.95
C CYS A 142 21.29 -18.19 5.36
N ALA A 143 22.46 -18.26 4.73
CA ALA A 143 23.48 -19.26 5.04
C ALA A 143 24.77 -18.58 5.49
N THR A 144 25.54 -19.31 6.29
CA THR A 144 26.92 -18.97 6.66
C THR A 144 27.89 -19.95 6.00
N SER A 145 29.08 -20.12 6.58
CA SER A 145 30.04 -21.17 6.21
C SER A 145 29.55 -22.58 6.54
N GLU A 146 30.12 -23.57 5.85
CA GLU A 146 30.03 -25.01 6.15
C GLU A 146 28.61 -25.58 6.22
N GLY A 147 27.71 -25.09 5.37
CA GLY A 147 26.36 -25.61 5.28
C GLY A 147 25.45 -25.24 6.45
N VAL A 148 25.81 -24.23 7.25
CA VAL A 148 24.94 -23.71 8.31
C VAL A 148 23.93 -22.72 7.72
N LEU A 149 22.66 -22.91 8.08
CA LEU A 149 21.53 -22.10 7.64
C LEU A 149 20.75 -21.55 8.82
N TYR A 150 20.22 -20.34 8.64
CA TYR A 150 19.30 -19.70 9.56
C TYR A 150 17.97 -19.42 8.88
N GLY A 151 16.86 -19.68 9.57
CA GLY A 151 15.51 -19.37 9.11
C GLY A 151 14.73 -18.58 10.14
N ILE A 152 14.16 -17.46 9.72
CA ILE A 152 13.31 -16.60 10.56
C ILE A 152 11.85 -16.90 10.25
N THR A 153 11.08 -17.23 11.29
CA THR A 153 9.65 -17.53 11.19
C THR A 153 8.82 -16.24 11.24
N PRO A 154 7.52 -16.27 10.85
CA PRO A 154 6.65 -15.08 10.88
C PRO A 154 6.50 -14.44 12.27
N ASP A 155 6.59 -15.22 13.35
CA ASP A 155 6.57 -14.75 14.74
C ASP A 155 7.93 -14.19 15.21
N GLY A 156 8.98 -14.31 14.39
CA GLY A 156 10.29 -13.73 14.65
C GLY A 156 11.23 -14.64 15.44
N ASP A 157 10.96 -15.95 15.50
CA ASP A 157 11.91 -16.94 16.01
C ASP A 157 12.99 -17.23 14.96
N LEU A 158 14.23 -17.41 15.42
CA LEU A 158 15.38 -17.78 14.60
C LEU A 158 15.74 -19.24 14.82
N TYR A 159 15.67 -20.04 13.76
CA TYR A 159 16.06 -21.45 13.77
C TYR A 159 17.38 -21.64 13.05
N TRP A 160 18.24 -22.48 13.64
CA TRP A 160 19.51 -22.93 13.10
C TRP A 160 19.41 -24.35 12.55
N TYR A 161 20.13 -24.59 11.46
CA TYR A 161 20.30 -25.89 10.80
C TYR A 161 21.74 -26.03 10.33
N ARG A 162 22.25 -27.26 10.29
CA ARG A 162 23.48 -27.61 9.58
C ARG A 162 23.22 -28.72 8.59
N HIS A 163 23.49 -28.45 7.31
CA HIS A 163 23.49 -29.44 6.25
C HIS A 163 24.86 -30.12 6.21
N ASP A 164 25.00 -31.27 6.87
CA ASP A 164 26.25 -32.04 6.95
C ASP A 164 26.71 -32.60 5.59
N GLY A 165 25.80 -32.67 4.61
CA GLY A 165 26.08 -33.00 3.21
C GLY A 165 26.27 -31.80 2.29
N TRP A 166 26.58 -30.61 2.81
CA TRP A 166 26.66 -29.39 1.99
C TRP A 166 27.67 -29.43 0.83
N GLN A 167 28.71 -30.27 0.90
CA GLN A 167 29.70 -30.43 -0.17
C GLN A 167 29.28 -31.40 -1.28
N ASP A 168 28.50 -32.43 -0.94
CA ASP A 168 28.12 -33.49 -1.88
C ASP A 168 26.62 -33.50 -2.22
N GLY A 169 25.83 -32.65 -1.55
CA GLY A 169 24.38 -32.56 -1.64
C GLY A 169 23.64 -33.78 -1.09
N SER A 170 24.26 -34.57 -0.21
CA SER A 170 23.56 -35.66 0.50
C SER A 170 22.66 -35.09 1.60
N GLU A 171 21.42 -35.59 1.70
CA GLU A 171 20.45 -35.13 2.70
C GLU A 171 20.81 -35.61 4.13
N ARG A 172 21.85 -35.00 4.71
CA ARG A 172 22.34 -35.24 6.08
C ARG A 172 22.27 -33.94 6.85
N TRP A 173 21.60 -33.95 8.00
CA TRP A 173 21.31 -32.74 8.76
C TRP A 173 21.55 -32.90 10.25
N THR A 174 22.03 -31.82 10.86
CA THR A 174 22.07 -31.58 12.30
C THR A 174 21.18 -30.36 12.62
N GLY A 175 20.45 -30.39 13.75
CA GLY A 175 19.35 -29.46 14.06
C GLY A 175 17.99 -30.14 13.90
N LYS A 176 16.85 -29.46 13.85
CA LYS A 176 16.51 -28.03 13.93
C LYS A 176 16.61 -27.49 15.37
N ASN A 177 17.39 -26.44 15.59
CA ASN A 177 17.52 -25.80 16.91
C ASN A 177 16.93 -24.40 16.91
N LEU A 178 16.15 -24.07 17.94
CA LEU A 178 15.72 -22.70 18.19
C LEU A 178 16.85 -21.96 18.89
N VAL A 179 17.44 -20.98 18.20
CA VAL A 179 18.61 -20.21 18.66
C VAL A 179 18.31 -18.73 18.83
N GLY A 180 17.05 -18.33 18.75
CA GLY A 180 16.62 -16.96 19.03
C GLY A 180 15.11 -16.94 19.21
N ARG A 181 14.66 -16.61 20.42
CA ARG A 181 13.23 -16.54 20.76
C ARG A 181 12.70 -15.13 20.54
N GLY A 182 11.90 -14.95 19.49
CA GLY A 182 11.36 -13.66 19.10
C GLY A 182 12.43 -12.62 18.74
N GLY A 183 11.97 -11.41 18.43
CA GLY A 183 12.85 -10.24 18.22
C GLY A 183 13.47 -10.14 16.83
N TRP A 184 13.55 -11.21 16.03
CA TRP A 184 14.12 -11.12 14.67
C TRP A 184 13.17 -10.50 13.64
N ARG A 185 11.86 -10.44 13.96
CA ARG A 185 10.84 -9.78 13.13
C ARG A 185 11.00 -8.26 13.00
N GLN A 186 11.84 -7.64 13.83
CA GLN A 186 12.10 -6.20 13.78
C GLN A 186 12.96 -5.79 12.57
N TYR A 187 13.61 -6.76 11.91
CA TYR A 187 14.52 -6.52 10.80
C TYR A 187 13.81 -6.65 9.46
N THR A 188 14.05 -5.69 8.56
CA THR A 188 13.57 -5.71 7.17
C THR A 188 14.44 -6.59 6.28
N SER A 189 15.71 -6.79 6.67
CA SER A 189 16.64 -7.70 6.02
C SER A 189 17.57 -8.32 7.06
N VAL A 190 17.84 -9.62 6.93
CA VAL A 190 18.83 -10.34 7.72
C VAL A 190 19.70 -11.16 6.78
N PHE A 191 21.01 -10.99 6.91
CA PHE A 191 22.00 -11.68 6.11
C PHE A 191 23.19 -12.10 6.97
N ALA A 192 23.93 -13.09 6.52
CA ALA A 192 25.00 -13.68 7.31
C ALA A 192 26.30 -13.77 6.49
N THR A 193 27.41 -13.94 7.20
CA THR A 193 28.73 -14.18 6.62
C THR A 193 29.36 -15.40 7.31
N SER A 194 30.67 -15.52 7.38
CA SER A 194 31.36 -16.62 8.06
C SER A 194 31.12 -16.64 9.59
N ASP A 195 31.41 -17.79 10.19
CA ASP A 195 31.61 -17.98 11.62
C ASP A 195 30.43 -17.50 12.49
N GLY A 196 29.21 -17.71 12.02
CA GLY A 196 27.99 -17.36 12.76
C GLY A 196 27.72 -15.86 12.86
N THR A 197 28.36 -15.03 12.03
CA THR A 197 28.15 -13.57 12.07
C THR A 197 26.93 -13.17 11.25
N LEU A 198 25.96 -12.51 11.88
CA LEU A 198 24.71 -12.06 11.27
C LEU A 198 24.57 -10.54 11.36
N TYR A 199 23.89 -9.97 10.38
CA TYR A 199 23.51 -8.56 10.36
C TYR A 199 22.00 -8.42 10.16
N GLY A 200 21.41 -7.41 10.79
CA GLY A 200 20.01 -7.06 10.64
C GLY A 200 19.83 -5.57 10.36
N ILE A 201 19.02 -5.23 9.36
CA ILE A 201 18.65 -3.83 9.04
C ILE A 201 17.27 -3.55 9.61
N THR A 202 17.12 -2.51 10.40
CA THR A 202 15.81 -2.06 10.92
C THR A 202 15.13 -1.09 9.95
N PRO A 203 13.81 -0.85 10.07
CA PRO A 203 13.06 0.05 9.18
C PRO A 203 13.55 1.51 9.14
N ASP A 204 14.25 1.98 10.18
CA ASP A 204 14.89 3.30 10.23
C ASP A 204 16.29 3.31 9.60
N GLY A 205 16.73 2.19 9.05
CA GLY A 205 18.00 2.04 8.35
C GLY A 205 19.21 1.86 9.28
N ASN A 206 19.00 1.51 10.54
CA ASN A 206 20.11 1.09 11.40
C ASN A 206 20.54 -0.34 11.08
N LEU A 207 21.85 -0.58 11.12
CA LEU A 207 22.47 -1.89 10.89
C LEU A 207 22.99 -2.45 12.22
N TYR A 208 22.47 -3.61 12.62
CA TYR A 208 22.86 -4.33 13.82
C TYR A 208 23.72 -5.54 13.48
N TRP A 209 24.73 -5.79 14.30
CA TRP A 209 25.64 -6.93 14.22
C TRP A 209 25.38 -7.91 15.37
N TYR A 210 25.49 -9.19 15.05
CA TYR A 210 25.37 -10.33 15.94
C TYR A 210 26.43 -11.39 15.63
N GLN A 211 26.84 -12.13 16.63
CA GLN A 211 27.64 -13.35 16.45
C GLN A 211 27.07 -14.50 17.26
N HIS A 212 26.62 -15.53 16.55
CA HIS A 212 26.22 -16.80 17.12
C HIS A 212 27.47 -17.62 17.45
N LYS A 213 27.79 -17.78 18.73
CA LYS A 213 28.95 -18.55 19.20
C LYS A 213 28.78 -20.05 19.01
N GLY A 214 27.54 -20.55 19.13
CA GLY A 214 27.18 -21.94 18.85
C GLY A 214 26.87 -22.21 17.38
N TRP A 215 27.46 -21.48 16.43
CA TRP A 215 27.14 -21.67 15.01
C TRP A 215 27.56 -23.05 14.46
N GLU A 216 28.54 -23.71 15.08
CA GLU A 216 29.01 -25.04 14.66
C GLU A 216 28.09 -26.18 15.15
N ASP A 217 27.48 -26.02 16.33
CA ASP A 217 26.75 -27.08 17.05
C ASP A 217 25.26 -26.77 17.30
N GLY A 218 24.85 -25.54 17.01
CA GLY A 218 23.49 -25.04 17.19
C GLY A 218 23.13 -24.68 18.63
N THR A 219 24.10 -24.42 19.51
CA THR A 219 23.87 -23.93 20.88
C THR A 219 23.46 -22.46 20.87
N ASP A 220 22.37 -22.10 21.56
CA ASP A 220 21.89 -20.72 21.73
C ASP A 220 22.84 -19.88 22.61
N ASP A 221 23.95 -19.43 22.03
CA ASP A 221 24.97 -18.57 22.64
C ASP A 221 25.34 -17.42 21.69
N TRP A 222 25.20 -16.18 22.15
CA TRP A 222 25.28 -14.98 21.31
C TRP A 222 26.15 -13.87 21.89
N ARG A 223 26.78 -13.12 20.99
CA ARG A 223 27.34 -11.80 21.24
C ARG A 223 26.59 -10.75 20.40
N GLY A 224 26.23 -9.61 21.00
CA GLY A 224 25.38 -8.58 20.40
C GLY A 224 24.20 -8.25 21.30
N ALA A 225 23.18 -7.49 20.88
CA ALA A 225 23.04 -6.78 19.60
C ALA A 225 23.89 -5.49 19.58
N ASN A 226 24.79 -5.35 18.60
CA ASN A 226 25.61 -4.14 18.48
C ASN A 226 25.12 -3.29 17.32
N LEU A 227 24.80 -2.02 17.58
CA LEU A 227 24.55 -1.04 16.52
C LEU A 227 25.88 -0.71 15.84
N VAL A 228 26.04 -1.13 14.59
CA VAL A 228 27.28 -0.95 13.80
C VAL A 228 27.10 -0.03 12.60
N GLY A 229 25.88 0.44 12.31
CA GLY A 229 25.67 1.48 11.32
C GLY A 229 24.41 2.28 11.64
N ARG A 230 24.55 3.61 11.67
CA ARG A 230 23.47 4.53 12.05
C ARG A 230 22.79 5.13 10.84
N GLY A 231 21.55 4.73 10.58
CA GLY A 231 20.72 5.24 9.48
C GLY A 231 21.27 4.93 8.08
N GLY A 232 20.43 5.16 7.08
CA GLY A 232 20.81 5.12 5.65
C GLY A 232 20.89 3.74 5.00
N TRP A 233 20.94 2.65 5.77
CA TRP A 233 20.94 1.29 5.20
C TRP A 233 19.59 0.89 4.59
N SER A 234 18.51 1.54 5.00
CA SER A 234 17.18 1.41 4.38
C SER A 234 17.09 2.02 2.98
N GLY A 235 18.09 2.82 2.55
CA GLY A 235 18.14 3.38 1.20
C GLY A 235 18.65 2.40 0.12
N TYR A 236 19.01 1.18 0.51
CA TYR A 236 19.42 0.12 -0.39
C TYR A 236 18.26 -0.84 -0.66
N THR A 237 18.00 -1.19 -1.93
CA THR A 237 17.02 -2.25 -2.27
C THR A 237 17.48 -3.62 -1.82
N ASN A 238 18.80 -3.81 -1.74
CA ASN A 238 19.41 -5.05 -1.33
C ASN A 238 20.77 -4.78 -0.70
N VAL A 239 21.09 -5.51 0.38
CA VAL A 239 22.39 -5.49 1.05
C VAL A 239 22.81 -6.93 1.26
N PHE A 240 24.00 -7.27 0.80
CA PHE A 240 24.53 -8.64 0.85
C PHE A 240 26.04 -8.64 1.11
N MET A 241 26.57 -9.78 1.52
CA MET A 241 28.00 -9.96 1.84
C MET A 241 28.62 -11.03 0.97
N THR A 242 29.84 -10.77 0.47
CA THR A 242 30.64 -11.79 -0.23
C THR A 242 31.56 -12.52 0.74
N SER A 243 32.37 -11.75 1.48
CA SER A 243 33.41 -12.26 2.35
C SER A 243 33.37 -11.53 3.69
N ASP A 244 34.18 -12.00 4.64
CA ASP A 244 34.37 -11.43 5.96
C ASP A 244 34.46 -9.90 5.97
N GLY A 245 33.42 -9.27 6.49
CA GLY A 245 33.32 -7.81 6.61
C GLY A 245 33.12 -7.06 5.29
N ILE A 246 32.97 -7.71 4.14
CA ILE A 246 32.74 -7.06 2.85
C ILE A 246 31.25 -7.03 2.51
N LEU A 247 30.67 -5.83 2.49
CA LEU A 247 29.26 -5.58 2.21
C LEU A 247 29.11 -4.88 0.87
N PHE A 248 28.08 -5.28 0.14
CA PHE A 248 27.60 -4.57 -1.04
C PHE A 248 26.18 -4.06 -0.79
N GLY A 249 25.89 -2.84 -1.25
CA GLY A 249 24.56 -2.24 -1.24
C GLY A 249 24.13 -1.83 -2.64
N VAL A 250 22.97 -2.33 -3.09
CA VAL A 250 22.32 -1.92 -4.35
C VAL A 250 21.47 -0.68 -4.07
N GLN A 251 21.90 0.48 -4.55
CA GLN A 251 21.24 1.75 -4.26
C GLN A 251 19.89 1.82 -4.98
N ASN A 252 18.83 2.22 -4.25
CA ASN A 252 17.61 2.69 -4.91
C ASN A 252 17.67 4.20 -5.11
N ASN A 253 17.96 4.66 -6.32
CA ASN A 253 17.92 6.09 -6.66
C ASN A 253 17.01 6.41 -7.86
N VAL A 254 16.19 5.45 -8.31
CA VAL A 254 15.11 5.77 -9.24
C VAL A 254 14.09 6.74 -8.64
N PRO A 255 13.72 6.61 -7.35
CA PRO A 255 12.80 7.56 -6.72
C PRO A 255 13.28 9.01 -6.79
N SER A 256 14.60 9.28 -6.82
CA SER A 256 15.11 10.65 -6.94
C SER A 256 14.93 11.26 -8.34
N ARG A 257 14.47 10.49 -9.33
CA ARG A 257 14.03 11.03 -10.63
C ARG A 257 12.57 11.47 -10.62
N ILE A 258 11.81 11.04 -9.62
CA ILE A 258 10.45 11.50 -9.41
C ILE A 258 10.52 12.87 -8.74
N LYS A 259 10.04 13.89 -9.44
CA LYS A 259 9.89 15.25 -8.91
C LYS A 259 8.45 15.56 -8.53
N HIS A 260 7.49 14.80 -9.03
CA HIS A 260 6.06 15.01 -8.78
C HIS A 260 5.42 13.71 -8.29
N ILE A 261 4.88 13.73 -7.08
CA ILE A 261 4.04 12.65 -6.55
C ILE A 261 2.59 13.13 -6.60
N VAL A 262 1.78 12.47 -7.40
CA VAL A 262 0.35 12.75 -7.51
C VAL A 262 -0.40 11.64 -6.78
N TYR A 263 -1.17 11.99 -5.75
CA TYR A 263 -1.87 11.05 -4.89
C TYR A 263 -3.37 11.30 -4.97
N LEU A 264 -4.10 10.39 -5.62
CA LEU A 264 -5.55 10.42 -5.73
C LEU A 264 -6.18 9.47 -4.71
N MET A 265 -7.12 9.99 -3.92
CA MET A 265 -7.92 9.24 -2.95
C MET A 265 -9.39 9.14 -3.39
N LEU A 266 -9.80 7.98 -3.90
CA LEU A 266 -11.16 7.63 -4.30
C LEU A 266 -11.98 7.05 -3.13
N GLU A 267 -13.27 6.85 -3.38
CA GLU A 267 -14.32 6.27 -2.53
C GLU A 267 -14.86 4.96 -3.13
N ASN A 268 -15.77 4.30 -2.43
CA ASN A 268 -15.32 3.16 -1.66
C ASN A 268 -15.50 1.86 -2.42
N ARG A 269 -14.40 1.12 -2.61
CA ARG A 269 -14.42 -0.17 -3.32
C ARG A 269 -13.38 -1.09 -2.74
N SER A 270 -13.80 -2.31 -2.39
CA SER A 270 -12.86 -3.39 -2.10
C SER A 270 -12.02 -3.73 -3.32
N LEU A 271 -10.84 -4.29 -3.08
CA LEU A 271 -9.97 -4.75 -4.17
C LEU A 271 -10.67 -5.78 -5.06
N ASP A 272 -11.32 -6.79 -4.48
CA ASP A 272 -12.00 -7.81 -5.26
C ASP A 272 -13.18 -7.27 -6.09
N ASN A 273 -13.87 -6.22 -5.61
CA ASN A 273 -14.99 -5.65 -6.35
C ASN A 273 -14.55 -5.00 -7.67
N VAL A 274 -13.38 -4.36 -7.75
CA VAL A 274 -12.96 -3.61 -8.95
C VAL A 274 -11.72 -4.18 -9.66
N LEU A 275 -10.92 -4.99 -8.98
CA LEU A 275 -9.67 -5.58 -9.49
C LEU A 275 -9.56 -7.09 -9.22
N GLY A 276 -10.56 -7.73 -8.61
CA GLY A 276 -10.51 -9.16 -8.29
C GLY A 276 -10.26 -10.05 -9.51
N TRP A 277 -10.73 -9.64 -10.69
CA TRP A 277 -10.55 -10.39 -11.95
C TRP A 277 -9.40 -9.88 -12.83
N LEU A 278 -8.49 -9.05 -12.30
CA LEU A 278 -7.41 -8.41 -13.04
C LEU A 278 -6.55 -9.40 -13.84
N TYR A 279 -6.27 -10.56 -13.24
CA TYR A 279 -5.54 -11.66 -13.86
C TYR A 279 -6.51 -12.81 -14.16
N PRO A 280 -6.61 -13.26 -15.42
CA PRO A 280 -7.31 -14.50 -15.75
C PRO A 280 -6.79 -15.68 -14.94
N ASN A 281 -7.67 -16.65 -14.66
CA ASN A 281 -7.29 -17.83 -13.89
C ASN A 281 -6.10 -18.57 -14.54
N GLY A 282 -5.04 -18.80 -13.77
CA GLY A 282 -3.80 -19.42 -14.24
C GLY A 282 -2.82 -18.48 -14.93
N GLN A 283 -3.16 -17.21 -15.16
CA GLN A 283 -2.22 -16.19 -15.61
C GLN A 283 -1.52 -15.52 -14.43
N ARG A 284 -0.19 -15.45 -14.48
CA ARG A 284 0.63 -14.78 -13.46
C ARG A 284 1.00 -13.36 -13.87
N PRO A 285 1.22 -12.46 -12.90
CA PRO A 285 2.04 -11.27 -13.09
C PRO A 285 3.40 -11.61 -13.69
N ASP A 286 3.96 -10.68 -14.46
CA ASP A 286 5.31 -10.85 -14.99
C ASP A 286 6.34 -10.62 -13.87
N ARG A 287 5.99 -9.75 -12.89
CA ARG A 287 6.83 -9.46 -11.73
C ARG A 287 6.01 -9.45 -10.45
N VAL A 288 6.50 -10.15 -9.44
CA VAL A 288 6.02 -10.04 -8.05
C VAL A 288 7.14 -9.46 -7.20
N MET A 289 7.01 -8.18 -6.85
CA MET A 289 7.93 -7.42 -6.01
C MET A 289 7.49 -7.53 -4.55
N ALA A 290 8.00 -8.54 -3.85
CA ALA A 290 7.58 -8.82 -2.48
C ALA A 290 8.71 -9.48 -1.68
N PRO A 291 8.78 -9.24 -0.35
CA PRO A 291 9.65 -9.99 0.54
C PRO A 291 9.31 -11.48 0.53
N LEU A 292 10.29 -12.32 0.91
CA LEU A 292 10.16 -13.79 0.90
C LEU A 292 8.90 -14.29 1.64
N GLY A 293 8.51 -13.65 2.74
CA GLY A 293 7.31 -14.01 3.49
C GLY A 293 5.97 -13.81 2.75
N ASN A 294 5.95 -13.12 1.61
CA ASN A 294 4.72 -12.75 0.90
C ASN A 294 4.86 -12.74 -0.63
N ASN A 295 5.76 -13.53 -1.21
CA ASN A 295 6.13 -13.43 -2.63
C ASN A 295 5.42 -14.42 -3.58
N ASP A 296 4.21 -14.90 -3.23
CA ASP A 296 3.43 -15.83 -4.06
C ASP A 296 3.40 -15.36 -5.52
N PRO A 297 3.75 -16.21 -6.50
CA PRO A 297 3.82 -15.81 -7.90
C PRO A 297 2.44 -15.52 -8.51
N ASP A 298 1.35 -15.97 -7.87
CA ASP A 298 -0.01 -15.72 -8.33
C ASP A 298 -0.54 -14.39 -7.77
N TYR A 299 -1.37 -13.69 -8.54
CA TYR A 299 -2.14 -12.56 -8.04
C TYR A 299 -3.22 -13.05 -7.06
N ASN A 300 -3.32 -12.43 -5.89
CA ASN A 300 -4.29 -12.76 -4.86
C ASN A 300 -5.66 -12.14 -5.17
N GLY A 301 -6.24 -12.50 -6.31
CA GLY A 301 -7.56 -12.06 -6.75
C GLY A 301 -8.61 -13.17 -6.72
N LEU A 302 -9.74 -12.90 -7.35
CA LEU A 302 -10.86 -13.81 -7.46
C LEU A 302 -10.59 -14.97 -8.44
N ARG A 303 -11.24 -16.09 -8.14
CA ARG A 303 -11.18 -17.35 -8.88
C ARG A 303 -12.61 -17.85 -9.08
N PRO A 304 -12.95 -18.37 -10.27
CA PRO A 304 -14.29 -18.88 -10.52
C PRO A 304 -14.69 -19.95 -9.49
N GLU A 305 -15.97 -19.95 -9.09
CA GLU A 305 -16.59 -21.00 -8.26
C GLU A 305 -15.85 -21.29 -6.93
N THR A 306 -15.13 -20.30 -6.38
CA THR A 306 -14.33 -20.47 -5.16
C THR A 306 -14.95 -19.78 -3.95
N TYR A 307 -15.52 -18.60 -4.13
CA TYR A 307 -15.91 -17.70 -3.06
C TYR A 307 -17.42 -17.51 -2.98
N TYR A 308 -17.99 -17.59 -1.78
CA TYR A 308 -19.42 -17.43 -1.54
C TYR A 308 -19.71 -16.97 -0.10
N ASN A 309 -20.84 -16.30 0.08
CA ASN A 309 -21.46 -16.07 1.37
C ASN A 309 -22.66 -17.02 1.54
N VAL A 310 -23.10 -17.25 2.77
CA VAL A 310 -24.27 -18.08 3.04
C VAL A 310 -25.40 -17.19 3.56
N GLY A 311 -26.57 -17.21 2.93
CA GLY A 311 -27.75 -16.46 3.38
C GLY A 311 -28.36 -17.06 4.65
N ALA A 312 -29.27 -16.34 5.30
CA ALA A 312 -29.96 -16.80 6.51
C ALA A 312 -30.77 -18.10 6.32
N ASN A 313 -31.16 -18.39 5.07
CA ASN A 313 -31.83 -19.63 4.65
C ASN A 313 -30.86 -20.80 4.36
N GLY A 314 -29.55 -20.61 4.54
CA GLY A 314 -28.51 -21.61 4.24
C GLY A 314 -28.10 -21.69 2.76
N VAL A 315 -28.63 -20.83 1.89
CA VAL A 315 -28.30 -20.81 0.45
C VAL A 315 -26.94 -20.14 0.25
N LYS A 316 -26.13 -20.69 -0.67
CA LYS A 316 -24.86 -20.08 -1.08
C LYS A 316 -25.09 -19.00 -2.13
N HIS A 317 -24.55 -17.83 -1.87
CA HIS A 317 -24.50 -16.69 -2.78
C HIS A 317 -23.06 -16.55 -3.26
N TRP A 318 -22.80 -17.05 -4.47
CA TRP A 318 -21.46 -17.08 -5.06
C TRP A 318 -21.06 -15.70 -5.58
N ILE A 319 -19.75 -15.44 -5.57
CA ILE A 319 -19.21 -14.27 -6.26
C ILE A 319 -19.46 -14.39 -7.76
N GLN A 320 -20.01 -13.33 -8.33
CA GLN A 320 -20.38 -13.23 -9.73
C GLN A 320 -19.35 -12.39 -10.49
N LYS A 321 -18.86 -12.94 -11.59
CA LYS A 321 -17.93 -12.23 -12.48
C LYS A 321 -18.73 -11.35 -13.45
N GLY A 322 -18.58 -10.05 -13.31
CA GLY A 322 -19.33 -9.04 -14.06
C GLY A 322 -20.52 -8.51 -13.28
N THR A 323 -21.00 -7.35 -13.71
CA THR A 323 -22.11 -6.65 -13.09
C THR A 323 -23.28 -6.50 -14.06
N LEU A 324 -24.47 -6.26 -13.51
CA LEU A 324 -25.66 -5.99 -14.34
C LEU A 324 -25.56 -4.65 -15.07
N ASN A 325 -24.94 -3.66 -14.42
CA ASN A 325 -24.69 -2.31 -14.95
C ASN A 325 -23.58 -1.64 -14.13
N SER A 326 -23.34 -0.35 -14.38
CA SER A 326 -22.28 0.44 -13.74
C SER A 326 -22.66 1.09 -12.40
N TRP A 327 -23.83 0.77 -11.84
CA TRP A 327 -24.33 1.29 -10.57
C TRP A 327 -24.24 0.25 -9.44
N VAL A 328 -23.64 -0.92 -9.69
CA VAL A 328 -23.66 -2.05 -8.76
C VAL A 328 -22.70 -1.85 -7.58
N PRO A 329 -23.12 -2.12 -6.33
CA PRO A 329 -24.51 -2.39 -5.93
C PRO A 329 -25.36 -1.11 -5.98
N GLU A 330 -26.60 -1.22 -6.45
CA GLU A 330 -27.55 -0.12 -6.64
C GLU A 330 -28.16 0.41 -5.33
N CYS A 331 -27.98 -0.36 -4.25
CA CYS A 331 -28.23 0.08 -2.88
C CYS A 331 -26.90 0.18 -2.14
N ASP A 332 -26.73 1.23 -1.34
CA ASP A 332 -25.53 1.41 -0.54
C ASP A 332 -25.37 0.26 0.48
N PRO A 333 -24.24 -0.46 0.49
CA PRO A 333 -23.94 -1.42 1.55
C PRO A 333 -23.65 -0.73 2.89
N ASN A 334 -23.63 -1.50 3.98
CA ASN A 334 -23.24 -0.96 5.27
C ASN A 334 -21.72 -0.92 5.42
N GLU A 335 -21.22 0.12 6.06
CA GLU A 335 -19.77 0.41 6.19
C GLU A 335 -19.37 0.85 7.62
N ASP A 336 -20.34 1.05 8.52
CA ASP A 336 -20.05 1.35 9.92
C ASP A 336 -19.26 0.21 10.56
N TYR A 337 -18.39 0.54 11.51
CA TYR A 337 -17.52 -0.43 12.21
C TYR A 337 -18.23 -1.71 12.69
N VAL A 338 -19.45 -1.60 13.22
CA VAL A 338 -20.25 -2.76 13.65
C VAL A 338 -20.69 -3.65 12.48
N HIS A 339 -21.02 -3.05 11.34
CA HIS A 339 -21.38 -3.77 10.14
C HIS A 339 -20.15 -4.40 9.49
N VAL A 340 -19.02 -3.70 9.45
CA VAL A 340 -17.75 -4.30 9.00
C VAL A 340 -17.37 -5.49 9.87
N ASN A 341 -17.56 -5.43 11.19
CA ASN A 341 -17.39 -6.60 12.06
C ASN A 341 -18.34 -7.74 11.68
N ASN A 342 -19.60 -7.43 11.38
CA ASN A 342 -20.57 -8.43 10.95
C ASN A 342 -20.16 -9.09 9.63
N GLN A 343 -19.65 -8.31 8.66
CA GLN A 343 -19.14 -8.80 7.39
C GLN A 343 -17.94 -9.75 7.56
N LEU A 344 -17.00 -9.36 8.42
CA LEU A 344 -15.76 -10.10 8.67
C LEU A 344 -15.95 -11.34 9.56
N PHE A 345 -16.78 -11.24 10.60
CA PHE A 345 -16.85 -12.20 11.71
C PHE A 345 -18.25 -12.76 11.97
N GLY A 346 -19.29 -12.28 11.28
CA GLY A 346 -20.69 -12.68 11.52
C GLY A 346 -21.27 -12.16 12.84
N SER A 347 -20.66 -11.11 13.42
CA SER A 347 -21.10 -10.47 14.66
C SER A 347 -20.76 -8.98 14.64
N GLN A 348 -21.66 -8.15 15.16
CA GLN A 348 -21.42 -6.70 15.32
C GLN A 348 -20.44 -6.35 16.45
N SER A 349 -20.15 -7.30 17.35
CA SER A 349 -19.24 -7.09 18.48
C SER A 349 -17.78 -7.13 18.05
N ASN A 350 -16.89 -6.55 18.88
CA ASN A 350 -15.46 -6.74 18.69
C ASN A 350 -15.08 -8.22 18.73
N PRO A 351 -14.32 -8.72 17.74
CA PRO A 351 -13.79 -10.07 17.79
C PRO A 351 -12.74 -10.20 18.91
N PRO A 352 -12.61 -11.38 19.54
CA PRO A 352 -11.40 -11.74 20.28
C PRO A 352 -10.12 -11.49 19.48
N ALA A 353 -9.07 -11.08 20.18
CA ALA A 353 -7.75 -10.83 19.59
C ALA A 353 -7.27 -12.05 18.79
N ASN A 354 -6.71 -11.80 17.60
CA ASN A 354 -6.20 -12.80 16.66
C ASN A 354 -7.24 -13.77 16.09
N GLN A 355 -8.55 -13.51 16.25
CA GLN A 355 -9.56 -14.28 15.55
C GLN A 355 -9.41 -14.08 14.03
N THR A 356 -9.29 -15.16 13.27
CA THR A 356 -9.30 -15.09 11.80
C THR A 356 -10.70 -14.70 11.31
N ALA A 357 -10.77 -13.67 10.45
CA ALA A 357 -12.01 -13.28 9.78
C ALA A 357 -12.44 -14.36 8.78
N GLY A 358 -13.73 -14.67 8.76
CA GLY A 358 -14.32 -15.65 7.84
C GLY A 358 -14.75 -15.06 6.50
N MET A 359 -14.87 -13.74 6.40
CA MET A 359 -15.33 -12.99 5.21
C MET A 359 -16.72 -13.43 4.70
N GLY A 360 -17.50 -14.11 5.54
CA GLY A 360 -18.75 -14.77 5.17
C GLY A 360 -20.02 -13.95 5.46
N GLY A 361 -19.89 -12.73 5.99
CA GLY A 361 -21.02 -11.92 6.45
C GLY A 361 -21.58 -10.90 5.46
N PHE A 362 -20.84 -10.48 4.43
CA PHE A 362 -21.26 -9.44 3.45
C PHE A 362 -22.69 -9.57 2.93
N TYR A 363 -23.08 -10.73 2.38
CA TYR A 363 -24.45 -10.92 1.90
C TYR A 363 -25.50 -10.79 3.01
N GLN A 364 -25.25 -11.39 4.18
CA GLN A 364 -26.21 -11.36 5.29
C GLN A 364 -26.36 -9.96 5.87
N ASP A 365 -25.25 -9.24 5.99
CA ASP A 365 -25.23 -7.86 6.46
C ASP A 365 -25.99 -6.94 5.49
N PHE A 366 -25.77 -7.10 4.18
CA PHE A 366 -26.50 -6.37 3.15
C PHE A 366 -28.01 -6.71 3.16
N ALA A 367 -28.36 -8.00 3.19
CA ALA A 367 -29.74 -8.48 3.17
C ALA A 367 -30.50 -8.23 4.48
N GLY A 368 -29.82 -7.86 5.57
CA GLY A 368 -30.42 -7.55 6.86
C GLY A 368 -31.33 -6.32 6.82
N ASP A 369 -31.08 -5.40 5.89
CA ASP A 369 -31.87 -4.18 5.74
C ASP A 369 -33.03 -4.39 4.75
N GLY A 370 -34.24 -4.52 5.29
CA GLY A 370 -35.44 -4.91 4.55
C GLY A 370 -35.95 -3.93 3.49
N TRP A 371 -35.25 -2.81 3.25
CA TRP A 371 -35.57 -1.86 2.19
C TRP A 371 -34.76 -2.14 0.90
N ARG A 372 -33.66 -2.88 0.98
CA ARG A 372 -32.80 -3.17 -0.17
C ARG A 372 -33.43 -4.20 -1.11
N TYR A 373 -33.12 -4.08 -2.39
CA TYR A 373 -33.44 -5.05 -3.45
C TYR A 373 -32.15 -5.49 -4.13
N GLY A 374 -32.24 -6.39 -5.13
CA GLY A 374 -31.05 -6.83 -5.86
C GLY A 374 -29.99 -7.45 -4.95
N LEU A 375 -30.39 -8.18 -3.91
CA LEU A 375 -29.51 -8.58 -2.78
C LEU A 375 -28.20 -9.27 -3.21
N ASP A 376 -28.20 -9.96 -4.35
CA ASP A 376 -27.01 -10.61 -4.91
C ASP A 376 -25.97 -9.63 -5.49
N GLU A 377 -26.30 -8.35 -5.68
CA GLU A 377 -25.40 -7.31 -6.18
C GLU A 377 -24.19 -7.07 -5.29
N VAL A 378 -24.32 -7.22 -3.97
CA VAL A 378 -23.17 -7.15 -3.05
C VAL A 378 -22.12 -8.23 -3.33
N MET A 379 -22.53 -9.30 -4.02
CA MET A 379 -21.67 -10.41 -4.46
C MET A 379 -21.25 -10.31 -5.94
N GLN A 380 -21.62 -9.25 -6.65
CA GLN A 380 -21.16 -8.99 -8.01
C GLN A 380 -19.85 -8.19 -8.00
N THR A 381 -18.92 -8.53 -8.89
CA THR A 381 -17.63 -7.84 -9.00
C THR A 381 -17.29 -7.53 -10.45
N TYR A 382 -16.83 -6.30 -10.68
CA TYR A 382 -16.55 -5.76 -11.99
C TYR A 382 -15.40 -6.47 -12.69
N THR A 383 -15.51 -6.60 -14.00
CA THR A 383 -14.49 -7.18 -14.88
C THR A 383 -13.55 -6.11 -15.45
N PRO A 384 -12.37 -6.51 -15.96
CA PRO A 384 -11.49 -5.60 -16.69
C PRO A 384 -12.12 -4.95 -17.93
N ALA A 385 -13.19 -5.53 -18.50
CA ALA A 385 -13.89 -4.95 -19.64
C ALA A 385 -14.89 -3.85 -19.24
N GLU A 386 -15.45 -3.95 -18.04
CA GLU A 386 -16.36 -2.95 -17.46
C GLU A 386 -15.60 -1.76 -16.88
N LEU A 387 -14.46 -2.02 -16.24
CA LEU A 387 -13.56 -1.01 -15.64
C LEU A 387 -12.16 -1.00 -16.30
N PRO A 388 -12.06 -0.68 -17.60
CA PRO A 388 -10.81 -0.75 -18.35
C PRO A 388 -9.75 0.28 -17.92
N VAL A 389 -10.13 1.37 -17.24
CA VAL A 389 -9.20 2.41 -16.78
C VAL A 389 -8.45 1.96 -15.55
N LEU A 390 -9.15 1.58 -14.48
CA LEU A 390 -8.51 1.03 -13.28
C LEU A 390 -7.72 -0.24 -13.60
N ASN A 391 -8.35 -1.21 -14.28
CA ASN A 391 -7.68 -2.46 -14.64
C ASN A 391 -6.54 -2.23 -15.63
N GLY A 392 -6.68 -1.28 -16.56
CA GLY A 392 -5.63 -0.88 -17.49
C GLY A 392 -4.43 -0.26 -16.78
N ALA A 393 -4.65 0.65 -15.83
CA ALA A 393 -3.59 1.25 -15.02
C ALA A 393 -2.83 0.17 -14.22
N ALA A 394 -3.56 -0.74 -13.58
CA ALA A 394 -2.98 -1.86 -12.84
C ALA A 394 -2.17 -2.83 -13.74
N ARG A 395 -2.71 -3.24 -14.90
CA ARG A 395 -2.01 -4.15 -15.83
C ARG A 395 -0.81 -3.50 -16.48
N HIS A 396 -0.92 -2.24 -16.90
CA HIS A 396 0.17 -1.59 -17.61
C HIS A 396 1.30 -1.11 -16.68
N TYR A 397 1.09 -1.07 -15.37
CA TYR A 397 2.09 -0.65 -14.39
C TYR A 397 2.11 -1.60 -13.19
N ALA A 398 1.81 -1.11 -11.99
CA ALA A 398 1.86 -1.90 -10.76
C ALA A 398 0.61 -1.78 -9.91
N VAL A 399 0.26 -2.88 -9.22
CA VAL A 399 -0.85 -2.95 -8.27
C VAL A 399 -0.44 -3.73 -7.02
N SER A 400 -0.93 -3.32 -5.85
CA SER A 400 -0.86 -4.15 -4.64
C SER A 400 -2.14 -4.96 -4.51
N ASP A 401 -2.00 -6.27 -4.32
CA ASP A 401 -3.08 -7.19 -3.93
C ASP A 401 -3.08 -7.48 -2.41
N ALA A 402 -2.30 -6.72 -1.65
CA ALA A 402 -2.15 -6.84 -0.20
C ALA A 402 -2.10 -5.46 0.47
N TYR A 403 -2.94 -4.53 0.00
CA TYR A 403 -3.17 -3.21 0.59
C TYR A 403 -4.51 -3.19 1.30
N PHE A 404 -4.54 -2.71 2.54
CA PHE A 404 -5.72 -2.73 3.41
C PHE A 404 -6.08 -1.31 3.84
N SER A 405 -7.37 -1.02 4.02
CA SER A 405 -7.76 0.20 4.72
C SER A 405 -7.19 0.16 6.15
N SER A 406 -6.76 1.31 6.68
CA SER A 406 -6.04 1.34 7.96
C SER A 406 -6.93 0.92 9.13
N VAL A 407 -8.23 1.22 9.03
CA VAL A 407 -9.23 0.86 10.03
C VAL A 407 -10.48 0.25 9.37
N PRO A 408 -11.13 -0.72 10.02
CA PRO A 408 -12.31 -1.45 9.49
C PRO A 408 -13.58 -0.61 9.67
N THR A 409 -13.63 0.56 9.06
CA THR A 409 -14.76 1.50 9.12
C THR A 409 -14.76 2.43 7.91
N GLN A 410 -15.63 3.44 7.96
CA GLN A 410 -16.02 4.38 6.93
C GLN A 410 -14.97 5.44 6.56
N THR A 411 -15.37 6.26 5.57
CA THR A 411 -14.63 7.32 4.91
C THR A 411 -13.81 8.25 5.81
N ASN A 412 -14.44 8.98 6.72
CA ASN A 412 -13.78 10.07 7.45
C ASN A 412 -12.59 9.57 8.28
N CYS A 413 -12.75 8.41 8.94
CA CYS A 413 -11.69 7.82 9.73
C CYS A 413 -10.51 7.34 8.86
N ASN A 414 -10.80 6.72 7.71
CA ASN A 414 -9.75 6.27 6.80
C ASN A 414 -9.06 7.42 6.07
N ARG A 415 -9.79 8.48 5.68
CA ARG A 415 -9.21 9.73 5.14
C ARG A 415 -8.37 10.48 6.18
N ALA A 416 -8.81 10.52 7.44
CA ALA A 416 -7.98 11.05 8.53
C ALA A 416 -6.70 10.23 8.72
N PHE A 417 -6.78 8.90 8.63
CA PHE A 417 -5.63 8.01 8.65
C PHE A 417 -4.67 8.28 7.49
N ALA A 418 -5.19 8.50 6.27
CA ALA A 418 -4.41 8.81 5.08
C ALA A 418 -3.66 10.15 5.11
N ALA A 419 -4.05 11.06 6.01
CA ALA A 419 -3.34 12.31 6.24
C ALA A 419 -2.49 12.30 7.52
N THR A 420 -2.88 11.58 8.56
CA THR A 420 -2.31 11.73 9.93
C THR A 420 -1.74 10.44 10.52
N GLY A 421 -2.04 9.27 9.94
CA GLY A 421 -1.69 7.96 10.51
C GLY A 421 -2.54 7.52 11.69
N ASN A 422 -3.64 8.24 12.00
CA ASN A 422 -4.59 7.92 13.05
C ASN A 422 -5.98 8.55 12.75
N SER A 423 -6.98 8.27 13.59
CA SER A 423 -8.31 8.90 13.55
C SER A 423 -8.68 9.46 14.93
N LEU A 424 -7.72 10.15 15.59
CA LEU A 424 -7.99 10.81 16.86
C LEU A 424 -8.65 12.17 16.64
N ALA A 425 -9.66 12.47 17.45
CA ALA A 425 -10.30 13.78 17.49
C ALA A 425 -10.91 14.04 18.87
N PRO A 426 -11.00 15.30 19.32
CA PRO A 426 -11.80 15.66 20.47
C PRO A 426 -13.26 15.31 20.17
N ASP A 427 -13.90 14.70 21.14
CA ASP A 427 -15.33 14.51 21.14
C ASP A 427 -16.03 15.87 21.16
N PRO A 428 -16.96 16.12 20.21
CA PRO A 428 -17.60 17.42 20.10
C PRO A 428 -18.36 17.87 21.37
N ASP A 429 -18.92 16.92 22.12
CA ASP A 429 -19.72 17.20 23.32
C ASP A 429 -18.87 17.42 24.57
N THR A 430 -17.84 16.59 24.74
CA THR A 430 -17.06 16.50 25.98
C THR A 430 -15.67 17.12 25.87
N GLY A 431 -15.18 17.34 24.65
CA GLY A 431 -13.81 17.76 24.37
C GLY A 431 -12.75 16.69 24.67
N ALA A 432 -13.15 15.50 25.13
CA ALA A 432 -12.22 14.43 25.45
C ALA A 432 -11.60 13.87 24.16
N LEU A 433 -10.29 13.65 24.14
CA LEU A 433 -9.63 13.06 22.98
C LEU A 433 -10.06 11.59 22.84
N GLN A 434 -10.68 11.23 21.72
CA GLN A 434 -11.12 9.87 21.43
C GLN A 434 -10.50 9.33 20.14
N ALA A 435 -10.43 8.01 20.04
CA ALA A 435 -10.07 7.32 18.81
C ALA A 435 -11.33 6.82 18.11
N TRP A 436 -11.61 7.39 16.93
CA TRP A 436 -12.88 7.21 16.21
C TRP A 436 -12.81 6.09 15.18
N VAL A 437 -13.92 5.38 15.03
CA VAL A 437 -14.22 4.38 14.01
C VAL A 437 -15.60 4.61 13.41
N ASN A 438 -16.04 5.86 13.31
CA ASN A 438 -17.28 6.25 12.65
C ASN A 438 -17.10 7.63 12.02
N ASN A 439 -17.89 7.93 10.98
CA ASN A 439 -17.94 9.27 10.39
C ASN A 439 -18.44 10.35 11.37
N ASN A 440 -19.16 9.92 12.43
CA ASN A 440 -19.84 10.70 13.48
C ASN A 440 -20.67 11.87 12.93
N MET A 441 -21.92 11.54 12.65
CA MET A 441 -22.98 12.48 12.36
C MET A 441 -23.84 12.73 13.61
N TRP A 442 -23.71 13.91 14.23
CA TRP A 442 -24.75 14.41 15.12
C TRP A 442 -25.57 15.48 14.41
N SER A 443 -26.79 15.10 14.04
CA SER A 443 -27.71 15.80 13.15
C SER A 443 -28.36 17.08 13.71
N SER A 444 -27.93 17.55 14.89
CA SER A 444 -28.38 18.84 15.42
C SER A 444 -27.57 20.04 14.91
N GLY A 445 -26.55 19.83 14.06
CA GLY A 445 -25.83 20.91 13.38
C GLY A 445 -24.79 21.67 14.22
N GLU A 446 -24.44 21.17 15.41
CA GLU A 446 -23.53 21.86 16.33
C GLU A 446 -22.26 21.06 16.69
N ASN A 447 -22.18 19.77 16.31
CA ASN A 447 -21.18 18.82 16.83
C ASN A 447 -20.56 17.91 15.74
N TRP A 448 -20.02 18.46 14.66
CA TRP A 448 -19.30 17.67 13.65
C TRP A 448 -17.99 17.10 14.19
N LEU A 449 -17.65 15.90 13.73
CA LEU A 449 -16.33 15.33 13.94
C LEU A 449 -15.29 16.03 13.07
N TYR A 450 -14.25 16.51 13.74
CA TYR A 450 -13.12 17.18 13.13
C TYR A 450 -11.81 16.60 13.66
N PHE A 451 -11.00 16.09 12.75
CA PHE A 451 -9.68 15.58 13.10
C PHE A 451 -8.73 16.77 13.20
N ASN A 452 -8.08 16.89 14.35
CA ASN A 452 -7.18 17.99 14.69
C ASN A 452 -5.73 17.53 14.85
N GLN A 453 -5.42 16.33 14.39
CA GLN A 453 -4.11 15.72 14.54
C GLN A 453 -3.15 16.18 13.46
N ARG A 454 -1.86 16.14 13.79
CA ARG A 454 -0.77 16.48 12.87
C ARG A 454 -0.88 15.66 11.58
N THR A 455 -0.77 16.34 10.44
CA THR A 455 -0.85 15.74 9.10
C THR A 455 0.52 15.63 8.44
N MET A 456 0.64 14.84 7.37
CA MET A 456 1.82 14.81 6.50
C MET A 456 2.15 16.19 5.89
N PHE A 457 1.15 17.05 5.65
CA PHE A 457 1.36 18.41 5.16
C PHE A 457 2.07 19.26 6.22
N ASN A 458 1.70 19.11 7.50
CA ASN A 458 2.43 19.78 8.59
C ASN A 458 3.88 19.27 8.72
N VAL A 459 4.13 17.99 8.41
CA VAL A 459 5.49 17.44 8.36
C VAL A 459 6.30 18.08 7.24
N MET A 460 5.74 18.19 6.03
CA MET A 460 6.39 18.86 4.89
C MET A 460 6.70 20.33 5.23
N GLU A 461 5.75 21.05 5.81
CA GLU A 461 5.93 22.43 6.27
C GLU A 461 7.09 22.60 7.26
N ASP A 462 7.17 21.73 8.26
CA ASP A 462 8.24 21.76 9.26
C ASP A 462 9.62 21.45 8.62
N ALA A 463 9.63 20.67 7.54
CA ALA A 463 10.82 20.38 6.74
C ALA A 463 11.17 21.52 5.74
N GLY A 464 10.38 22.60 5.69
CA GLY A 464 10.64 23.77 4.85
C GLY A 464 9.93 23.77 3.49
N MET A 465 9.07 22.79 3.22
CA MET A 465 8.21 22.72 2.03
C MET A 465 6.96 23.57 2.24
N LYS A 466 7.08 24.89 2.07
CA LYS A 466 6.07 25.88 2.47
C LYS A 466 5.39 26.62 1.33
N SER A 467 5.74 26.29 0.10
CA SER A 467 5.24 26.98 -1.09
C SER A 467 4.27 26.10 -1.86
N PRO A 468 3.37 26.69 -2.67
CA PRO A 468 2.52 25.94 -3.60
C PRO A 468 3.29 25.06 -4.59
N SER A 469 4.57 25.33 -4.86
CA SER A 469 5.42 24.43 -5.66
C SER A 469 5.91 23.20 -4.90
N ASP A 470 5.82 23.19 -3.57
CA ASP A 470 6.21 22.04 -2.76
C ASP A 470 5.04 21.07 -2.61
N TRP A 471 3.86 21.57 -2.23
CA TRP A 471 2.67 20.73 -2.13
C TRP A 471 1.38 21.51 -2.42
N MET A 472 0.39 20.81 -2.97
CA MET A 472 -0.96 21.33 -3.22
C MET A 472 -2.01 20.24 -2.96
N VAL A 473 -3.20 20.67 -2.54
CA VAL A 473 -4.43 19.89 -2.58
C VAL A 473 -5.30 20.44 -3.71
N PHE A 474 -5.62 19.58 -4.67
CA PHE A 474 -6.53 19.91 -5.76
C PHE A 474 -7.86 19.20 -5.56
N SER A 475 -8.93 19.96 -5.43
CA SER A 475 -10.27 19.41 -5.23
C SER A 475 -11.14 19.56 -6.47
N SER A 476 -11.90 18.52 -6.78
CA SER A 476 -12.86 18.57 -7.88
C SER A 476 -14.16 19.21 -7.40
N GLU A 477 -14.45 20.39 -7.92
CA GLU A 477 -15.65 21.13 -7.54
C GLU A 477 -16.91 20.39 -7.96
N SER A 478 -17.83 20.31 -7.01
CA SER A 478 -19.04 19.50 -7.18
C SER A 478 -20.30 20.36 -7.30
N TRP A 479 -20.31 21.55 -6.69
CA TRP A 479 -21.55 22.31 -6.49
C TRP A 479 -21.33 23.82 -6.56
N TRP A 480 -22.12 24.49 -7.40
CA TRP A 480 -22.08 25.94 -7.62
C TRP A 480 -22.36 26.78 -6.37
N PHE A 481 -22.94 26.18 -5.32
CA PHE A 481 -23.28 26.85 -4.06
C PHE A 481 -22.30 26.54 -2.91
N ALA A 482 -21.33 25.66 -3.13
CA ALA A 482 -20.25 25.35 -2.20
C ALA A 482 -18.88 25.53 -2.90
N ASP A 483 -18.79 26.58 -3.71
CA ASP A 483 -17.63 26.90 -4.53
C ASP A 483 -16.35 27.02 -3.68
N GLY A 484 -15.25 26.40 -4.14
CA GLY A 484 -13.98 26.33 -3.40
C GLY A 484 -13.97 25.46 -2.13
N MET A 485 -15.02 24.67 -1.86
CA MET A 485 -15.00 23.73 -0.72
C MET A 485 -14.15 22.49 -1.03
N CYS A 486 -13.20 22.18 -0.15
CA CYS A 486 -12.42 20.95 -0.16
C CYS A 486 -12.76 20.13 1.10
N PHE A 487 -13.23 18.90 0.91
CA PHE A 487 -13.69 18.05 2.02
C PHE A 487 -12.53 17.67 2.94
N THR A 488 -11.36 17.34 2.38
CA THR A 488 -10.14 17.06 3.14
C THR A 488 -9.75 18.24 4.03
N ARG A 489 -9.85 19.48 3.50
CA ARG A 489 -9.58 20.69 4.29
C ARG A 489 -10.61 20.91 5.39
N ASP A 490 -11.88 20.57 5.11
CA ASP A 490 -12.97 20.72 6.06
C ASP A 490 -12.82 19.79 7.27
N ILE A 491 -12.56 18.50 7.02
CA ILE A 491 -12.49 17.50 8.11
C ILE A 491 -11.15 17.56 8.88
N LEU A 492 -10.08 18.06 8.27
CA LEU A 492 -8.75 18.20 8.88
C LEU A 492 -8.48 19.65 9.30
N THR A 493 -8.85 19.99 10.53
CA THR A 493 -8.76 21.37 11.05
C THR A 493 -7.35 21.95 11.07
N GLN A 494 -6.31 21.10 11.09
CA GLN A 494 -4.91 21.55 10.94
C GLN A 494 -4.62 22.23 9.60
N LEU A 495 -5.46 22.03 8.57
CA LEU A 495 -5.35 22.64 7.26
C LEU A 495 -6.24 23.88 7.11
N GLY A 496 -7.00 24.25 8.13
CA GLY A 496 -7.89 25.41 8.13
C GLY A 496 -7.19 26.76 8.35
N ASP A 497 -5.92 26.77 8.77
CA ASP A 497 -5.13 28.00 8.94
C ASP A 497 -4.97 28.73 7.58
N SER A 498 -5.17 30.05 7.57
CA SER A 498 -5.12 30.86 6.34
C SER A 498 -3.74 30.90 5.69
N LYS A 499 -2.67 30.57 6.44
CA LYS A 499 -1.34 30.38 5.82
C LYS A 499 -1.33 29.28 4.77
N TYR A 500 -2.29 28.35 4.81
CA TYR A 500 -2.42 27.27 3.83
C TYR A 500 -3.32 27.62 2.65
N ASP A 501 -3.97 28.79 2.60
CA ASP A 501 -4.93 29.14 1.54
C ASP A 501 -4.34 28.98 0.14
N ALA A 502 -3.07 29.33 -0.06
CA ALA A 502 -2.39 29.22 -1.34
C ALA A 502 -2.08 27.77 -1.77
N HIS A 503 -2.26 26.78 -0.89
CA HIS A 503 -2.03 25.37 -1.16
C HIS A 503 -3.27 24.61 -1.65
N PHE A 504 -4.41 25.30 -1.81
CA PHE A 504 -5.66 24.70 -2.28
C PHE A 504 -6.10 25.34 -3.59
N ASP A 505 -6.48 24.52 -4.57
CA ASP A 505 -7.02 24.98 -5.85
C ASP A 505 -7.97 23.93 -6.44
N GLY A 506 -8.63 24.29 -7.54
CA GLY A 506 -9.52 23.40 -8.28
C GLY A 506 -8.77 22.39 -9.16
N ILE A 507 -9.42 21.27 -9.46
CA ILE A 507 -8.84 20.21 -10.31
C ILE A 507 -8.44 20.68 -11.72
N ASP A 508 -9.09 21.72 -12.25
CA ASP A 508 -8.73 22.32 -13.55
C ASP A 508 -7.33 22.93 -13.51
N ALA A 509 -6.92 23.52 -12.38
CA ALA A 509 -5.58 24.04 -12.20
C ALA A 509 -4.54 22.91 -12.23
N PHE A 510 -4.85 21.75 -11.66
CA PHE A 510 -4.01 20.56 -11.76
C PHE A 510 -3.82 20.12 -13.22
N TYR A 511 -4.90 20.00 -14.01
CA TYR A 511 -4.81 19.62 -15.41
C TYR A 511 -3.95 20.60 -16.23
N ASP A 512 -4.08 21.89 -15.93
CA ASP A 512 -3.27 22.92 -16.56
C ASP A 512 -1.80 22.83 -16.19
N GLN A 513 -1.49 22.61 -14.91
CA GLN A 513 -0.12 22.48 -14.42
C GLN A 513 0.54 21.18 -14.91
N ALA A 514 -0.18 20.07 -14.96
CA ALA A 514 0.27 18.81 -15.53
C ALA A 514 0.67 18.98 -17.01
N ARG A 515 -0.21 19.56 -17.82
CA ARG A 515 0.05 19.80 -19.26
C ARG A 515 1.21 20.78 -19.52
N LYS A 516 1.43 21.75 -18.61
CA LYS A 516 2.53 22.71 -18.70
C LYS A 516 3.84 22.20 -18.09
N GLY A 517 3.82 21.09 -17.35
CA GLY A 517 4.98 20.56 -16.62
C GLY A 517 5.41 21.42 -15.44
N SER A 518 4.45 22.04 -14.76
CA SER A 518 4.67 22.92 -13.62
C SER A 518 4.01 22.39 -12.35
N LEU A 519 3.86 21.06 -12.23
CA LEU A 519 3.25 20.45 -11.06
C LEU A 519 4.08 20.73 -9.79
N PRO A 520 3.44 20.85 -8.62
CA PRO A 520 4.10 20.80 -7.32
C PRO A 520 4.85 19.49 -7.08
N SER A 521 5.67 19.46 -6.04
CA SER A 521 6.39 18.22 -5.67
C SER A 521 5.44 17.14 -5.16
N VAL A 522 4.40 17.53 -4.41
CA VAL A 522 3.34 16.63 -3.93
C VAL A 522 1.96 17.21 -4.28
N CYS A 523 1.14 16.48 -5.02
CA CYS A 523 -0.24 16.84 -5.35
C CYS A 523 -1.19 15.84 -4.71
N PHE A 524 -2.05 16.27 -3.80
CA PHE A 524 -3.15 15.45 -3.31
C PHE A 524 -4.40 15.78 -4.13
N LEU A 525 -5.01 14.78 -4.76
CA LEU A 525 -6.20 14.94 -5.59
C LEU A 525 -7.42 14.39 -4.84
N GLU A 526 -8.43 15.24 -4.72
CA GLU A 526 -9.73 14.88 -4.17
C GLU A 526 -10.77 14.78 -5.31
N PRO A 527 -11.54 13.68 -5.36
CA PRO A 527 -12.60 13.51 -6.34
C PRO A 527 -13.74 14.48 -6.08
N LYS A 528 -14.65 14.52 -7.05
CA LYS A 528 -15.90 15.25 -6.99
C LYS A 528 -16.85 14.47 -6.09
N TRP A 529 -17.23 15.03 -4.95
CA TRP A 529 -18.18 14.46 -4.01
C TRP A 529 -19.62 14.58 -4.51
N GLY A 530 -20.31 13.45 -4.55
CA GLY A 530 -21.74 13.36 -4.80
C GLY A 530 -22.54 12.99 -3.56
N TYR A 531 -23.83 13.27 -3.58
CA TYR A 531 -24.78 12.68 -2.63
C TYR A 531 -26.06 12.23 -3.32
N GLY A 532 -26.05 11.96 -4.62
CA GLY A 532 -27.26 11.52 -5.30
C GLY A 532 -27.00 10.73 -6.56
N TYR A 533 -28.08 10.52 -7.32
CA TYR A 533 -28.19 9.55 -8.41
C TYR A 533 -28.41 10.24 -9.77
N LYS A 534 -28.47 11.57 -9.74
CA LYS A 534 -28.60 12.39 -10.94
C LYS A 534 -27.23 12.69 -11.51
N ARG A 535 -27.21 13.08 -12.77
CA ARG A 535 -26.03 13.60 -13.44
C ARG A 535 -25.77 15.07 -13.10
N HIS A 536 -26.83 15.86 -12.92
CA HIS A 536 -26.78 17.31 -12.75
C HIS A 536 -27.76 17.82 -11.69
N GLY A 537 -27.49 19.02 -11.18
CA GLY A 537 -28.33 19.72 -10.22
C GLY A 537 -28.26 19.11 -8.81
N PRO A 538 -29.07 19.61 -7.85
CA PRO A 538 -29.14 19.10 -6.49
C PRO A 538 -29.45 17.59 -6.47
N GLY A 539 -28.59 16.81 -5.82
CA GLY A 539 -28.60 15.34 -5.90
C GLY A 539 -27.82 14.75 -7.08
N ALA A 540 -26.89 15.49 -7.69
CA ALA A 540 -25.90 14.94 -8.59
C ALA A 540 -24.93 13.95 -7.89
N GLN A 541 -24.52 12.92 -8.63
CA GLN A 541 -23.48 11.99 -8.23
C GLN A 541 -22.07 12.59 -8.38
N GLY A 542 -21.11 11.94 -7.72
CA GLY A 542 -19.70 12.27 -7.76
C GLY A 542 -18.97 11.58 -8.91
N ASN A 543 -17.64 11.65 -8.86
CA ASN A 543 -16.75 10.80 -9.67
C ASN A 543 -15.79 9.99 -8.78
N ASP A 544 -16.22 9.76 -7.55
CA ASP A 544 -15.45 9.21 -6.44
C ASP A 544 -15.46 7.67 -6.39
N TYR A 545 -16.35 6.99 -7.13
CA TYR A 545 -16.64 5.53 -7.12
C TYR A 545 -17.54 5.03 -5.98
N HIS A 546 -17.96 5.85 -5.02
CA HIS A 546 -18.76 5.43 -3.87
C HIS A 546 -20.06 4.72 -4.32
N PRO A 547 -20.39 3.51 -3.85
CA PRO A 547 -21.70 2.94 -4.08
C PRO A 547 -22.82 3.79 -3.48
N PRO A 548 -24.03 3.74 -4.00
CA PRO A 548 -24.43 3.09 -5.23
C PRO A 548 -24.29 4.03 -6.44
N SER A 549 -23.34 4.97 -6.43
CA SER A 549 -23.12 5.85 -7.59
C SER A 549 -22.58 5.08 -8.78
N ASN A 550 -22.78 5.64 -9.97
CA ASN A 550 -22.23 5.11 -11.20
C ASN A 550 -20.69 5.18 -11.14
N VAL A 551 -20.01 4.08 -11.44
CA VAL A 551 -18.54 4.03 -11.47
C VAL A 551 -17.93 4.66 -12.72
N ALA A 552 -18.70 4.86 -13.79
CA ALA A 552 -18.20 5.36 -15.07
C ALA A 552 -17.64 6.81 -15.02
N PRO A 553 -18.25 7.78 -14.31
CA PRO A 553 -17.63 9.07 -14.03
C PRO A 553 -16.25 8.96 -13.38
N GLY A 554 -16.05 7.99 -12.48
CA GLY A 554 -14.77 7.73 -11.85
C GLY A 554 -13.73 7.17 -12.82
N GLU A 555 -14.12 6.24 -13.71
CA GLU A 555 -13.26 5.76 -14.80
C GLU A 555 -12.81 6.92 -15.70
N GLN A 556 -13.73 7.82 -16.06
CA GLN A 556 -13.41 9.02 -16.85
C GLN A 556 -12.44 9.93 -16.10
N PHE A 557 -12.67 10.17 -14.81
CA PHE A 557 -11.82 11.04 -13.98
C PHE A 557 -10.37 10.54 -13.90
N VAL A 558 -10.17 9.24 -13.63
CA VAL A 558 -8.83 8.64 -13.61
C VAL A 558 -8.18 8.72 -15.00
N SER A 559 -8.95 8.51 -16.08
CA SER A 559 -8.44 8.62 -17.44
C SER A 559 -8.00 10.05 -17.79
N ASP A 560 -8.74 11.07 -17.36
CA ASP A 560 -8.41 12.48 -17.61
C ASP A 560 -7.12 12.89 -16.87
N ILE A 561 -6.95 12.44 -15.62
CA ILE A 561 -5.70 12.63 -14.87
C ILE A 561 -4.53 11.96 -15.61
N LEU A 562 -4.69 10.69 -16.00
CA LEU A 562 -3.65 9.96 -16.75
C LEU A 562 -3.28 10.68 -18.04
N GLN A 563 -4.27 11.13 -18.83
CA GLN A 563 -4.02 11.86 -20.08
C GLN A 563 -3.33 13.20 -19.85
N ALA A 564 -3.73 13.96 -18.82
CA ALA A 564 -3.08 15.23 -18.48
C ALA A 564 -1.61 15.03 -18.08
N LEU A 565 -1.32 14.01 -17.27
CA LEU A 565 0.04 13.66 -16.86
C LEU A 565 0.88 13.18 -18.04
N GLN A 566 0.38 12.22 -18.83
CA GLN A 566 1.10 11.60 -19.95
C GLN A 566 1.39 12.57 -21.11
N SER A 567 0.55 13.59 -21.28
CA SER A 567 0.75 14.62 -22.31
C SER A 567 1.70 15.75 -21.87
N GLY A 568 1.93 15.89 -20.57
CA GLY A 568 2.79 16.91 -19.99
C GLY A 568 4.29 16.57 -20.07
N PRO A 569 5.18 17.58 -20.14
CA PRO A 569 6.62 17.34 -20.20
C PRO A 569 7.21 16.78 -18.88
N GLY A 570 6.46 16.85 -17.77
CA GLY A 570 6.82 16.26 -16.47
C GLY A 570 6.50 14.77 -16.31
N TRP A 571 5.94 14.10 -17.33
CA TRP A 571 5.52 12.69 -17.25
C TRP A 571 6.63 11.74 -16.76
N ASN A 572 7.84 11.91 -17.31
CA ASN A 572 9.01 11.10 -16.95
C ASN A 572 9.59 11.43 -15.57
N GLU A 573 8.96 12.34 -14.82
CA GLU A 573 9.34 12.74 -13.46
C GLU A 573 8.17 12.55 -12.49
N THR A 574 7.11 11.84 -12.90
CA THR A 574 5.88 11.70 -12.13
C THR A 574 5.67 10.27 -11.63
N LEU A 575 5.26 10.14 -10.37
CA LEU A 575 4.61 8.96 -9.80
C LEU A 575 3.15 9.32 -9.51
N PHE A 576 2.23 8.60 -10.14
CA PHE A 576 0.80 8.71 -9.85
C PHE A 576 0.33 7.52 -9.01
N ILE A 577 -0.23 7.82 -7.85
CA ILE A 577 -0.76 6.86 -6.86
C ILE A 577 -2.29 6.97 -6.93
N ILE A 578 -2.95 5.88 -7.29
CA ILE A 578 -4.42 5.74 -7.24
C ILE A 578 -4.74 4.85 -6.04
N ASN A 579 -5.52 5.38 -5.10
CA ASN A 579 -5.91 4.68 -3.89
C ASN A 579 -7.39 4.90 -3.57
N PHE A 580 -7.90 4.08 -2.67
CA PHE A 580 -9.27 4.12 -2.15
C PHE A 580 -9.17 4.13 -0.63
N ASP A 581 -10.05 4.86 0.03
CA ASP A 581 -10.08 5.03 1.47
C ASP A 581 -10.56 3.76 2.21
N GLU A 582 -11.69 3.17 1.81
CA GLU A 582 -12.22 1.92 2.37
C GLU A 582 -13.10 1.14 1.37
N HIS A 583 -13.74 0.05 1.79
CA HIS A 583 -14.35 -0.94 0.89
C HIS A 583 -15.83 -0.70 0.56
N GLY A 584 -16.51 0.22 1.24
CA GLY A 584 -17.90 0.60 0.98
C GLY A 584 -18.87 -0.54 1.23
N GLY A 585 -18.52 -1.47 2.13
CA GLY A 585 -19.25 -2.72 2.36
C GLY A 585 -19.25 -3.72 1.20
N THR A 586 -18.50 -3.46 0.11
CA THR A 586 -18.36 -4.41 -1.00
C THR A 586 -17.46 -5.59 -0.65
N TYR A 587 -17.73 -6.77 -1.22
CA TYR A 587 -17.06 -8.02 -0.86
C TYR A 587 -15.56 -8.05 -1.20
N ASP A 588 -14.75 -8.50 -0.24
CA ASP A 588 -13.39 -9.02 -0.47
C ASP A 588 -13.21 -10.37 0.21
N HIS A 589 -12.44 -11.27 -0.41
CA HIS A 589 -12.23 -12.62 0.10
C HIS A 589 -11.08 -12.75 1.11
N VAL A 590 -10.21 -11.75 1.22
CA VAL A 590 -9.00 -11.84 2.06
C VAL A 590 -9.24 -11.26 3.43
N ALA A 591 -9.03 -12.10 4.44
CA ALA A 591 -9.07 -11.69 5.83
C ALA A 591 -8.04 -10.59 6.13
N PRO A 592 -8.45 -9.47 6.75
CA PRO A 592 -7.51 -8.42 7.12
C PRO A 592 -6.56 -8.90 8.24
N PRO A 593 -5.27 -8.56 8.18
CA PRO A 593 -4.31 -8.95 9.20
C PRO A 593 -4.58 -8.33 10.57
N TRP A 594 -4.01 -8.98 11.59
CA TRP A 594 -3.89 -8.46 12.96
C TRP A 594 -2.50 -7.84 13.17
N HIS A 595 -2.25 -7.38 14.40
CA HIS A 595 -0.97 -6.84 14.85
C HIS A 595 -0.56 -5.53 14.16
N ALA A 596 -1.55 -4.77 13.73
CA ALA A 596 -1.31 -3.43 13.25
C ALA A 596 -0.71 -2.57 14.37
N ALA A 597 0.28 -1.74 14.06
CA ALA A 597 0.90 -0.89 15.07
C ALA A 597 -0.11 0.16 15.58
N VAL A 598 -0.44 0.12 16.87
CA VAL A 598 -1.31 1.12 17.51
C VAL A 598 -0.65 2.50 17.36
N PRO A 599 -1.34 3.56 16.89
CA PRO A 599 -0.68 4.84 16.55
C PRO A 599 0.00 5.57 17.71
N TRP A 600 -0.49 5.39 18.93
CA TRP A 600 0.05 5.97 20.16
C TRP A 600 0.85 4.94 20.96
N GLY A 601 1.45 5.37 22.08
CA GLY A 601 2.18 4.51 23.01
C GLY A 601 3.62 4.96 23.24
N GLU A 602 4.45 4.06 23.76
CA GLU A 602 5.85 4.34 24.10
C GLU A 602 6.61 4.89 22.89
N GLY A 603 7.33 6.01 23.09
CA GLY A 603 8.11 6.67 22.04
C GLY A 603 7.30 7.41 20.96
N SER A 604 5.96 7.32 20.96
CA SER A 604 5.11 7.99 19.98
C SER A 604 4.92 9.47 20.28
N ALA A 605 4.93 10.31 19.24
CA ALA A 605 4.53 11.71 19.32
C ALA A 605 2.99 11.89 19.29
N THR A 606 2.25 10.85 18.90
CA THR A 606 0.79 10.86 18.88
C THR A 606 0.26 10.60 20.29
N PRO A 607 -0.61 11.47 20.84
CA PRO A 607 -1.15 11.29 22.18
C PRO A 607 -2.00 10.03 22.28
N ALA A 608 -2.01 9.41 23.47
CA ALA A 608 -2.96 8.33 23.75
C ALA A 608 -4.38 8.92 23.91
N PRO A 609 -5.43 8.30 23.34
CA PRO A 609 -6.80 8.71 23.54
C PRO A 609 -7.24 8.47 24.98
N THR A 610 -8.24 9.22 25.42
CA THR A 610 -8.95 8.97 26.69
C THR A 610 -9.85 7.74 26.58
N GLN A 611 -10.42 7.50 25.39
CA GLN A 611 -11.24 6.34 25.08
C GLN A 611 -11.16 5.96 23.60
N SER A 612 -11.37 4.67 23.32
CA SER A 612 -11.61 4.18 21.97
C SER A 612 -13.10 4.01 21.73
N GLU A 613 -13.59 4.54 20.62
CA GLU A 613 -14.97 4.31 20.18
C GLU A 613 -15.20 2.80 19.97
N LEU A 614 -16.33 2.32 20.50
CA LEU A 614 -16.73 0.90 20.47
C LEU A 614 -15.67 -0.08 21.02
N GLY A 615 -14.69 0.41 21.79
CA GLY A 615 -13.62 -0.41 22.36
C GLY A 615 -12.60 -0.94 21.33
N PHE A 616 -12.52 -0.35 20.13
CA PHE A 616 -11.55 -0.77 19.12
C PHE A 616 -10.10 -0.46 19.52
N GLY A 617 -9.21 -1.44 19.43
CA GLY A 617 -7.81 -1.33 19.87
C GLY A 617 -6.86 -0.68 18.87
N PHE A 618 -7.27 -0.46 17.61
CA PHE A 618 -6.40 0.01 16.51
C PHE A 618 -5.22 -0.94 16.21
N ASP A 619 -5.38 -2.22 16.58
CA ASP A 619 -4.41 -3.31 16.49
C ASP A 619 -4.70 -4.30 15.35
N ARG A 620 -5.63 -3.96 14.44
CA ARG A 620 -5.93 -4.69 13.21
C ARG A 620 -6.27 -3.73 12.06
N TYR A 621 -6.19 -4.26 10.83
CA TYR A 621 -6.49 -3.53 9.59
C TYR A 621 -7.98 -3.67 9.20
N GLY A 622 -8.42 -2.86 8.24
CA GLY A 622 -9.69 -2.99 7.54
C GLY A 622 -9.58 -3.82 6.26
N VAL A 623 -10.66 -3.88 5.48
CA VAL A 623 -10.75 -4.70 4.25
C VAL A 623 -9.76 -4.23 3.19
N ARG A 624 -9.35 -5.13 2.27
CA ARG A 624 -8.46 -4.74 1.16
C ARG A 624 -9.12 -3.74 0.23
N VAL A 625 -8.33 -2.76 -0.20
CA VAL A 625 -8.73 -1.73 -1.16
C VAL A 625 -7.64 -1.53 -2.22
N PRO A 626 -7.98 -1.01 -3.42
CA PRO A 626 -6.99 -0.82 -4.46
C PRO A 626 -5.84 0.14 -4.07
N LEU A 627 -4.63 -0.25 -4.43
CA LEU A 627 -3.48 0.65 -4.55
C LEU A 627 -2.78 0.37 -5.89
N ILE A 628 -2.80 1.35 -6.79
CA ILE A 628 -2.17 1.28 -8.12
C ILE A 628 -1.11 2.36 -8.23
N LEU A 629 0.05 2.00 -8.78
CA LEU A 629 1.17 2.91 -9.02
C LEU A 629 1.42 3.02 -10.53
N VAL A 630 1.47 4.25 -11.03
CA VAL A 630 1.64 4.57 -12.44
C VAL A 630 2.84 5.49 -12.62
N SER A 631 3.86 5.03 -13.34
CA SER A 631 5.04 5.81 -13.67
C SER A 631 5.80 5.17 -14.84
N PRO A 632 6.49 5.94 -15.71
CA PRO A 632 7.37 5.39 -16.74
C PRO A 632 8.49 4.50 -16.22
N TYR A 633 8.83 4.59 -14.93
CA TYR A 633 9.88 3.77 -14.33
C TYR A 633 9.37 2.43 -13.74
N ILE A 634 8.07 2.14 -13.92
CA ILE A 634 7.45 0.90 -13.47
C ILE A 634 7.25 -0.04 -14.66
N GLU A 635 7.61 -1.30 -14.46
CA GLU A 635 7.41 -2.36 -15.45
C GLU A 635 5.94 -2.78 -15.48
N ALA A 636 5.43 -3.11 -16.66
CA ALA A 636 4.06 -3.61 -16.79
C ALA A 636 3.89 -4.93 -16.05
N ASN A 637 2.63 -5.26 -15.72
CA ASN A 637 2.23 -6.51 -15.09
C ASN A 637 2.97 -6.76 -13.76
N THR A 638 3.21 -5.70 -12.99
CA THR A 638 3.88 -5.78 -11.70
C THR A 638 2.85 -5.90 -10.57
N VAL A 639 3.03 -6.87 -9.69
CA VAL A 639 2.35 -6.93 -8.39
C VAL A 639 3.37 -6.66 -7.31
N PHE A 640 3.02 -5.85 -6.32
CA PHE A 640 3.93 -5.53 -5.21
C PHE A 640 3.26 -5.72 -3.86
N ARG A 641 4.02 -6.18 -2.86
CA ARG A 641 3.50 -6.48 -1.53
C ARG A 641 4.52 -6.15 -0.44
N ALA A 642 4.03 -5.82 0.74
CA ALA A 642 4.84 -5.70 1.93
C ALA A 642 5.09 -7.07 2.58
N GLY A 643 5.88 -7.08 3.65
CA GLY A 643 6.08 -8.28 4.47
C GLY A 643 4.76 -8.77 5.11
N PRO A 644 4.65 -10.07 5.41
CA PRO A 644 3.38 -10.66 5.87
C PRO A 644 2.93 -10.16 7.26
N THR A 645 3.86 -9.60 8.05
CA THR A 645 3.59 -9.10 9.41
C THR A 645 3.07 -7.67 9.44
N THR A 646 3.45 -6.86 8.45
CA THR A 646 3.08 -5.46 8.35
C THR A 646 2.71 -5.19 6.89
N PRO A 647 1.44 -5.39 6.50
CA PRO A 647 0.99 -5.11 5.15
C PRO A 647 1.03 -3.60 4.84
N PHE A 648 0.76 -3.24 3.59
CA PHE A 648 0.54 -1.83 3.23
C PHE A 648 -0.84 -1.37 3.69
N ASP A 649 -0.93 -0.13 4.16
CA ASP A 649 -2.17 0.60 4.44
C ASP A 649 -2.01 2.11 4.18
N HIS A 650 -2.95 2.94 4.62
CA HIS A 650 -2.89 4.40 4.41
C HIS A 650 -1.62 5.05 4.96
N ALA A 651 -1.08 4.52 6.06
CA ALA A 651 0.16 5.00 6.64
C ALA A 651 1.38 4.70 5.74
N SER A 652 1.32 3.67 4.89
CA SER A 652 2.36 3.37 3.90
C SER A 652 2.44 4.40 2.79
N VAL A 653 1.32 5.03 2.41
CA VAL A 653 1.33 6.11 1.41
C VAL A 653 2.01 7.35 1.98
N ILE A 654 1.66 7.72 3.23
CA ILE A 654 2.34 8.81 3.96
C ILE A 654 3.84 8.53 4.05
N ALA A 655 4.22 7.34 4.54
CA ALA A 655 5.62 6.97 4.72
C ALA A 655 6.39 7.00 3.40
N THR A 656 5.78 6.56 2.30
CA THR A 656 6.40 6.64 0.98
C THR A 656 6.58 8.08 0.50
N ILE A 657 5.55 8.93 0.63
CA ILE A 657 5.63 10.35 0.24
C ILE A 657 6.75 11.05 1.02
N LEU A 658 6.75 10.95 2.35
CA LEU A 658 7.75 11.60 3.21
C LEU A 658 9.17 11.07 2.97
N THR A 659 9.30 9.78 2.65
CA THR A 659 10.59 9.18 2.27
C THR A 659 11.08 9.77 0.94
N MET A 660 10.21 9.86 -0.06
CA MET A 660 10.57 10.37 -1.39
C MET A 660 10.80 11.88 -1.43
N THR A 661 10.22 12.66 -0.52
CA THR A 661 10.55 14.09 -0.33
C THR A 661 11.85 14.31 0.46
N GLY A 662 12.49 13.23 0.94
CA GLY A 662 13.77 13.29 1.63
C GLY A 662 13.67 13.70 3.10
N ILE A 663 12.48 13.66 3.69
CA ILE A 663 12.26 14.01 5.09
C ILE A 663 12.67 12.81 5.97
N PRO A 664 13.63 12.97 6.90
CA PRO A 664 14.08 11.87 7.75
C PRO A 664 12.93 11.27 8.57
N ARG A 665 12.92 9.93 8.69
CA ARG A 665 11.88 9.20 9.43
C ARG A 665 11.70 9.70 10.87
N SER A 666 12.79 10.11 11.53
CA SER A 666 12.79 10.68 12.88
C SER A 666 11.96 11.96 13.01
N ASP A 667 11.76 12.68 11.90
CA ASP A 667 11.13 13.99 11.89
C ASP A 667 9.64 13.92 11.56
N TRP A 668 9.15 12.75 11.13
CA TRP A 668 7.75 12.55 10.75
C TRP A 668 6.81 12.83 11.92
N LYS A 669 7.06 12.19 13.07
CA LYS A 669 6.27 12.38 14.31
C LYS A 669 4.75 12.22 14.10
N LEU A 670 4.35 11.26 13.25
CA LEU A 670 2.95 10.89 12.94
C LEU A 670 2.51 9.59 13.63
N GLY A 671 3.19 9.25 14.72
CA GLY A 671 2.88 8.09 15.54
C GLY A 671 3.42 6.76 15.02
N ASN A 672 3.22 5.73 15.83
CA ASN A 672 3.81 4.41 15.65
C ASN A 672 3.32 3.71 14.37
N ARG A 673 2.10 3.97 13.90
CA ARG A 673 1.60 3.38 12.64
C ARG A 673 2.44 3.81 11.44
N VAL A 674 2.63 5.12 11.25
CA VAL A 674 3.45 5.68 10.15
C VAL A 674 4.92 5.36 10.37
N GLN A 675 5.39 5.42 11.63
CA GLN A 675 6.78 5.10 11.97
C GLN A 675 7.16 3.64 11.64
N ASN A 676 6.20 2.71 11.62
CA ASN A 676 6.43 1.30 11.29
C ASN A 676 5.92 0.90 9.90
N ALA A 677 5.24 1.79 9.18
CA ALA A 677 4.66 1.48 7.88
C ALA A 677 5.75 1.15 6.83
N PRO A 678 5.58 0.08 6.04
CA PRO A 678 6.45 -0.19 4.90
C PRO A 678 6.22 0.86 3.80
N THR A 679 7.25 1.10 2.98
CA THR A 679 7.19 2.00 1.81
C THR A 679 7.28 1.19 0.51
N PHE A 680 6.89 1.80 -0.63
CA PHE A 680 6.76 1.09 -1.91
C PHE A 680 7.48 1.77 -3.09
N GLU A 681 8.35 2.75 -2.84
CA GLU A 681 9.17 3.40 -3.87
C GLU A 681 10.14 2.44 -4.57
N SER A 682 10.41 1.27 -3.97
CA SER A 682 11.20 0.19 -4.57
C SER A 682 10.58 -0.43 -5.82
N VAL A 683 9.29 -0.18 -6.10
CA VAL A 683 8.61 -0.61 -7.33
C VAL A 683 9.13 0.15 -8.57
N LEU A 684 9.71 1.34 -8.38
CA LEU A 684 10.38 2.11 -9.41
C LEU A 684 11.72 1.45 -9.74
N THR A 685 11.72 0.50 -10.67
CA THR A 685 12.89 -0.36 -10.92
C THR A 685 13.66 0.01 -12.17
N ARG A 686 13.04 0.67 -13.14
CA ARG A 686 13.70 0.91 -14.42
C ARG A 686 14.78 1.99 -14.32
N SER A 687 15.92 1.72 -14.93
CA SER A 687 16.99 2.71 -15.13
C SER A 687 16.68 3.76 -16.20
N ALA A 688 15.68 3.52 -17.07
CA ALA A 688 15.20 4.47 -18.06
C ALA A 688 13.66 4.45 -18.15
N PRO A 689 13.02 5.61 -18.37
CA PRO A 689 11.58 5.67 -18.49
C PRO A 689 11.12 4.86 -19.70
N ARG A 690 9.97 4.21 -19.57
CA ARG A 690 9.30 3.51 -20.67
C ARG A 690 8.94 4.48 -21.78
N THR A 691 9.05 3.98 -23.00
CA THR A 691 8.65 4.71 -24.21
C THR A 691 7.25 4.30 -24.68
N ASP A 692 6.72 3.19 -24.18
CA ASP A 692 5.34 2.79 -24.40
C ASP A 692 4.41 3.51 -23.41
N THR A 693 3.63 4.47 -23.92
CA THR A 693 2.61 5.17 -23.15
C THR A 693 1.23 4.61 -23.51
N PRO A 694 0.67 3.68 -22.71
CA PRO A 694 -0.59 3.03 -23.00
C PRO A 694 -1.74 4.04 -22.97
N GLN A 695 -2.64 3.93 -23.95
CA GLN A 695 -3.86 4.74 -24.01
C GLN A 695 -4.96 4.05 -23.18
N ILE A 696 -5.13 4.50 -21.96
CA ILE A 696 -6.08 3.94 -20.99
C ILE A 696 -7.32 4.84 -20.95
N LYS A 697 -8.45 4.33 -21.45
CA LYS A 697 -9.69 5.10 -21.64
C LYS A 697 -10.92 4.30 -21.22
N PRO A 698 -12.01 4.96 -20.79
CA PRO A 698 -13.26 4.28 -20.46
C PRO A 698 -13.82 3.52 -21.65
N SER A 699 -14.59 2.46 -21.38
CA SER A 699 -15.28 1.72 -22.43
C SER A 699 -16.39 2.59 -23.06
N ALA A 700 -16.76 2.32 -24.32
CA ALA A 700 -17.88 3.01 -24.94
C ALA A 700 -19.20 2.82 -24.15
N ALA A 701 -19.36 1.65 -23.51
CA ALA A 701 -20.48 1.37 -22.63
C ALA A 701 -20.44 2.23 -21.35
N ALA A 702 -19.27 2.38 -20.71
CA ALA A 702 -19.09 3.27 -19.57
C ALA A 702 -19.39 4.72 -19.95
N LEU A 703 -18.88 5.21 -21.09
CA LEU A 703 -19.17 6.55 -21.58
C LEU A 703 -20.66 6.78 -21.85
N ALA A 704 -21.35 5.78 -22.39
CA ALA A 704 -22.80 5.85 -22.58
C ALA A 704 -23.54 5.89 -21.23
N ALA A 705 -23.11 5.10 -20.24
CA ALA A 705 -23.72 5.06 -18.91
C ALA A 705 -23.58 6.37 -18.14
N ILE A 706 -22.58 7.22 -18.43
CA ILE A 706 -22.44 8.57 -17.84
C ILE A 706 -23.64 9.47 -18.19
N ALA A 707 -24.34 9.19 -19.30
CA ALA A 707 -25.44 10.02 -19.78
C ALA A 707 -26.76 9.79 -19.03
N ASP A 708 -26.88 8.69 -18.28
CA ASP A 708 -28.14 8.24 -17.70
C ASP A 708 -28.26 8.65 -16.22
N ASP A 709 -29.42 9.19 -15.85
CA ASP A 709 -29.82 9.32 -14.44
C ASP A 709 -30.36 7.97 -13.96
N SER A 710 -30.10 7.60 -12.71
CA SER A 710 -30.79 6.43 -12.14
C SER A 710 -32.24 6.78 -11.79
N ALA A 711 -33.16 5.85 -12.04
CA ALA A 711 -34.57 5.96 -11.65
C ALA A 711 -34.80 5.60 -10.17
N LEU A 712 -33.74 5.29 -9.43
CA LEU A 712 -33.78 4.84 -8.04
C LEU A 712 -33.94 6.00 -7.06
N ASP A 713 -34.70 5.76 -6.00
CA ASP A 713 -34.92 6.73 -4.91
C ASP A 713 -34.78 6.10 -3.51
N PRO A 714 -33.63 5.50 -3.18
CA PRO A 714 -33.42 4.83 -1.90
C PRO A 714 -33.24 5.83 -0.74
N PRO A 715 -33.17 5.38 0.52
CA PRO A 715 -32.74 6.22 1.63
C PRO A 715 -31.30 6.69 1.45
N PRO A 716 -30.97 7.96 1.75
CA PRO A 716 -29.59 8.41 1.70
C PRO A 716 -28.78 7.79 2.82
N SER A 717 -27.56 7.39 2.46
CA SER A 717 -26.57 6.87 3.40
C SER A 717 -26.13 7.92 4.42
N GLY A 718 -25.43 7.47 5.47
CA GLY A 718 -24.82 8.38 6.44
C GLY A 718 -23.92 9.40 5.74
N LEU A 719 -22.95 8.94 4.95
CA LEU A 719 -22.03 9.84 4.25
C LEU A 719 -22.77 10.80 3.31
N GLN A 720 -23.77 10.35 2.55
CA GLN A 720 -24.54 11.23 1.67
C GLN A 720 -25.26 12.35 2.45
N ARG A 721 -25.84 12.03 3.62
CA ARG A 721 -26.43 13.04 4.51
C ARG A 721 -25.36 13.98 5.07
N GLU A 722 -24.19 13.47 5.40
CA GLU A 722 -23.10 14.28 5.95
C GLU A 722 -22.56 15.27 4.93
N ILE A 723 -22.31 14.81 3.71
CA ILE A 723 -21.90 15.62 2.57
C ILE A 723 -22.93 16.74 2.36
N ALA A 724 -24.22 16.41 2.29
CA ALA A 724 -25.28 17.39 2.16
C ALA A 724 -25.29 18.39 3.35
N SER A 725 -25.17 17.90 4.58
CA SER A 725 -25.11 18.72 5.79
C SER A 725 -23.96 19.73 5.77
N ARG A 726 -22.75 19.29 5.42
CA ARG A 726 -21.55 20.13 5.38
C ARG A 726 -21.64 21.17 4.28
N MET A 727 -22.18 20.80 3.11
CA MET A 727 -22.41 21.74 2.02
C MET A 727 -23.45 22.81 2.38
N LEU A 728 -24.55 22.42 3.02
CA LEU A 728 -25.55 23.36 3.50
C LEU A 728 -24.96 24.31 4.54
N ARG A 729 -24.13 23.81 5.46
CA ARG A 729 -23.41 24.64 6.43
C ARG A 729 -22.54 25.69 5.72
N GLU A 730 -21.75 25.27 4.74
CA GLU A 730 -20.86 26.17 4.00
C GLU A 730 -21.64 27.23 3.22
N PHE A 731 -22.76 26.85 2.61
CA PHE A 731 -23.64 27.81 1.97
C PHE A 731 -24.21 28.82 2.98
N LEU A 732 -24.74 28.34 4.11
CA LEU A 732 -25.36 29.17 5.14
C LEU A 732 -24.36 30.12 5.82
N SER A 733 -23.11 29.70 6.00
CA SER A 733 -22.05 30.54 6.59
C SER A 733 -21.74 31.78 5.73
N ARG A 734 -21.90 31.65 4.40
CA ARG A 734 -21.67 32.73 3.42
C ARG A 734 -22.88 33.64 3.19
N HIS A 735 -24.10 33.22 3.57
CA HIS A 735 -25.35 33.87 3.17
C HIS A 735 -26.30 34.26 4.32
N ALA A 736 -25.87 34.19 5.58
CA ALA A 736 -26.71 34.55 6.74
C ALA A 736 -26.88 36.08 6.95
N PRO A 737 -28.05 36.55 7.45
CA PRO A 737 -29.19 35.76 7.94
C PRO A 737 -30.22 35.43 6.83
N LEU A 738 -30.70 34.19 6.83
CA LEU A 738 -31.76 33.68 5.94
C LEU A 738 -32.98 34.61 5.95
N GLN A 739 -33.39 35.13 4.79
CA GLN A 739 -34.71 35.74 4.67
C GLN A 739 -35.79 34.66 4.78
N PRO A 740 -36.95 34.93 5.40
CA PRO A 740 -38.04 33.96 5.46
C PRO A 740 -38.49 33.57 4.04
N LEU A 741 -38.36 32.30 3.69
CA LEU A 741 -38.87 31.76 2.43
C LEU A 741 -40.41 31.89 2.43
N ALA A 742 -40.96 32.58 1.44
CA ALA A 742 -42.39 32.80 1.34
C ALA A 742 -43.13 31.50 0.97
N GLY A 743 -44.01 31.00 1.87
CA GLY A 743 -45.11 30.12 1.48
C GLY A 743 -45.15 28.68 2.00
N ALA A 744 -44.33 28.27 2.98
CA ALA A 744 -44.50 26.98 3.65
C ALA A 744 -44.12 27.06 5.14
N ALA A 745 -44.75 26.22 5.97
CA ALA A 745 -44.55 26.18 7.42
C ALA A 745 -43.05 26.04 7.80
N SER A 746 -42.57 26.99 8.62
CA SER A 746 -41.31 27.06 9.36
C SER A 746 -40.18 26.10 8.93
N VAL A 747 -39.32 26.56 8.02
CA VAL A 747 -37.88 26.28 8.11
C VAL A 747 -37.24 27.65 8.37
N GLY A 748 -37.15 28.04 9.64
CA GLY A 748 -36.91 29.44 10.04
C GLY A 748 -35.47 29.75 10.45
N THR A 749 -34.66 28.72 10.69
CA THR A 749 -33.28 28.79 11.21
C THR A 749 -32.37 27.73 10.57
N ALA A 750 -31.04 27.88 10.71
CA ALA A 750 -30.08 26.84 10.29
C ALA A 750 -30.31 25.51 11.04
N GLU A 751 -30.71 25.59 12.31
CA GLU A 751 -31.04 24.43 13.15
C GLU A 751 -32.24 23.64 12.61
N ASP A 752 -33.26 24.32 12.07
CA ASP A 752 -34.41 23.67 11.43
C ASP A 752 -34.01 22.92 10.15
N ILE A 753 -33.03 23.44 9.40
CA ILE A 753 -32.50 22.78 8.20
C ILE A 753 -31.76 21.49 8.57
N TYR A 754 -30.94 21.52 9.62
CA TYR A 754 -30.22 20.34 10.07
C TYR A 754 -31.16 19.27 10.63
N ARG A 755 -32.16 19.66 11.44
CA ARG A 755 -33.21 18.71 11.88
C ARG A 755 -33.98 18.11 10.72
N ALA A 756 -34.26 18.89 9.66
CA ALA A 756 -34.94 18.37 8.48
C ALA A 756 -34.14 17.28 7.74
N LEU A 757 -32.80 17.25 7.87
CA LEU A 757 -31.98 16.17 7.29
C LEU A 757 -32.28 14.80 7.93
N ASP A 758 -32.72 14.74 9.18
CA ASP A 758 -33.09 13.48 9.86
C ASP A 758 -34.43 12.91 9.35
N ASP A 759 -35.29 13.81 8.93
CA ASP A 759 -36.62 13.46 8.44
C ASP A 759 -36.58 12.95 6.99
N VAL A 760 -35.53 13.25 6.23
CA VAL A 760 -35.33 12.76 4.85
C VAL A 760 -35.33 11.23 4.82
N LYS A 761 -36.22 10.65 4.02
CA LYS A 761 -36.36 9.20 3.79
C LYS A 761 -35.91 8.74 2.41
N THR A 762 -35.80 9.65 1.44
CA THR A 762 -35.30 9.31 0.10
C THR A 762 -34.32 10.34 -0.46
N MET A 763 -33.57 9.96 -1.49
CA MET A 763 -32.64 10.86 -2.20
C MET A 763 -33.33 12.07 -2.82
N SER A 764 -34.54 11.87 -3.33
CA SER A 764 -35.35 12.93 -3.91
C SER A 764 -35.78 13.93 -2.85
N GLU A 765 -36.11 13.47 -1.64
CA GLU A 765 -36.36 14.33 -0.49
C GLU A 765 -35.10 15.10 -0.07
N LEU A 766 -33.92 14.45 -0.07
CA LEU A 766 -32.63 15.10 0.22
C LEU A 766 -32.35 16.22 -0.79
N GLY A 767 -32.45 15.90 -2.08
CA GLY A 767 -32.26 16.84 -3.16
C GLY A 767 -33.25 18.01 -3.07
N ALA A 768 -34.53 17.74 -2.80
CA ALA A 768 -35.55 18.77 -2.65
C ALA A 768 -35.31 19.67 -1.43
N LEU A 769 -34.79 19.12 -0.32
CA LEU A 769 -34.39 19.91 0.85
C LEU A 769 -33.21 20.82 0.48
N VAL A 770 -32.18 20.30 -0.18
CA VAL A 770 -31.03 21.11 -0.61
C VAL A 770 -31.47 22.22 -1.57
N THR A 771 -32.23 21.90 -2.62
CA THR A 771 -32.77 22.89 -3.58
C THR A 771 -33.57 23.99 -2.87
N ARG A 772 -34.37 23.65 -1.86
CA ARG A 772 -35.16 24.62 -1.10
C ARG A 772 -34.29 25.62 -0.35
N VAL A 773 -33.12 25.19 0.13
CA VAL A 773 -32.21 26.04 0.90
C VAL A 773 -31.31 26.87 -0.02
N VAL A 774 -30.71 26.25 -1.04
CA VAL A 774 -29.66 26.88 -1.86
C VAL A 774 -30.18 27.50 -3.15
N GLY A 775 -31.41 27.14 -3.56
CA GLY A 775 -32.00 27.53 -4.84
C GLY A 775 -31.75 26.52 -5.96
N GLU A 776 -32.34 26.79 -7.13
CA GLU A 776 -32.10 26.02 -8.35
C GLU A 776 -30.70 26.34 -8.92
N PRO A 777 -30.02 25.36 -9.55
CA PRO A 777 -28.75 25.60 -10.22
C PRO A 777 -28.91 26.66 -11.30
N PRO A 778 -27.91 27.55 -11.49
CA PRO A 778 -27.92 28.49 -12.59
C PRO A 778 -28.01 27.73 -13.90
N LEU A 779 -28.92 28.17 -14.79
CA LEU A 779 -29.02 27.63 -16.15
C LEU A 779 -27.67 27.85 -16.85
N ARG A 780 -26.94 26.75 -17.10
CA ARG A 780 -25.69 26.77 -17.88
C ARG A 780 -25.98 26.71 -19.36
#